data_AF-A0A438N9H6-F1
#
_entry.id   AF-A0A438N9H6-F1
#
_cell.length_a   1.000
_cell.length_b   1.000
_cell.length_c   1.000
_cell.angle_alpha   90.00
_cell.angle_beta   90.00
_cell.angle_gamma   90.00
#
_symmetry.space_group_name_H-M   'P 1'
#
loop_
_entity.id
_entity.type
_entity.pdbx_description
1 polymer ?
#
loop_
_entity_poly.entity_id
_entity_poly.type
_entity_poly.pdbx_seq_one_letter_code
_entity_poly.pdbx_strand_id
1 'polypeptide(L)'
;MLRIVSKQYKVVPAETSPYAKWTHPPFSGHYDGEFVWGRGSEDDKSNLIAILSAIDCLIFQGLSPLRTVVISIGFDEEGGAEQSYGARCLAELLLARYGHDGIEMIFDEGVAGIETRFGTEFALPATAEKGYVDVSVTVNVPGGHSSTPPDHTASKFGFLAQVIAIIEDHPFAPHISRRNPTLNYLQRAARFSKSMPDELRKAILDDKSSEELLKYLEASRDRRALVRTTTAADLISGGDKVNSLPETANVVINHRIAVEDSVRTVKDHYIRLLQPWAKKRRFQFEAFGMSDSERPIPPASMIEANSNDDGHTGKLTLSAHYELEASPVTNADDVHFEWISTTLNRVFGPDLVVAPVLLSGNTDTRYYWGLSKHIYRMSPWRASHDPRGSRMHTVDERMPVKGLLEMVRFYYELICVGFLFINATVGSQDSLKLLLDTGSANTALNANTYEPAADTVELNGFYSESFEIANISGIRVGTLNGSLIEDAISVGGITVENQEIGIVAQSESTISCPGDGVIGFGASNSTTSNSTSWFEKLCEDGLIDECRFGVALETNDEGALILGEQDDSLFDGNMGRDALVDNFSIRVDLVIGSRTLMRENILVELSTRNAFSVGPISAVSVVFQSLRVETTLQNTTDGPILTSIVPCESNYTVGFRFPPSLTLVSDGSIVGYTFYFELDSLVVPMPNATDVCMLSLIGRDFADSPDHWILGQNWLRGKYIDHNLDDETLGIAYLRSAGYTPVPIQYNTTENDPEEDAAAGLRASLGVQVWTVWGIVVIMYLMFGL
;
A
#
# COMPACT_ATOMS: atom_id res chain seq x y z
N MET A 1 -20.35 -20.20 0.44
CA MET A 1 -20.66 -21.63 0.18
C MET A 1 -19.71 -22.11 -0.92
N LEU A 2 -18.51 -22.61 -0.53
CA LEU A 2 -17.51 -23.14 -1.47
C LEU A 2 -17.98 -24.49 -2.02
N ARG A 3 -18.14 -24.62 -3.34
CA ARG A 3 -18.53 -25.88 -3.99
C ARG A 3 -17.29 -26.41 -4.72
N ILE A 4 -16.60 -27.37 -4.11
CA ILE A 4 -15.47 -28.10 -4.70
C ILE A 4 -16.06 -29.13 -5.67
N VAL A 5 -15.95 -28.91 -6.99
CA VAL A 5 -16.32 -29.90 -8.00
C VAL A 5 -15.07 -30.33 -8.74
N SER A 6 -14.66 -31.59 -8.58
CA SER A 6 -13.51 -32.14 -9.30
C SER A 6 -13.90 -32.51 -10.74
N LYS A 7 -13.09 -32.10 -11.71
CA LYS A 7 -13.06 -32.78 -13.02
C LYS A 7 -12.20 -34.04 -12.85
N GLN A 8 -12.88 -35.16 -12.65
CA GLN A 8 -12.29 -36.49 -12.54
C GLN A 8 -11.61 -36.86 -13.88
N TYR A 9 -10.29 -36.64 -14.00
CA TYR A 9 -9.52 -37.24 -15.09
C TYR A 9 -9.51 -38.76 -14.88
N LYS A 10 -10.06 -39.50 -15.84
CA LYS A 10 -10.11 -40.96 -15.83
C LYS A 10 -8.73 -41.53 -15.47
N VAL A 11 -8.71 -42.46 -14.52
CA VAL A 11 -7.57 -43.27 -14.05
C VAL A 11 -6.61 -43.66 -15.18
N VAL A 12 -5.49 -42.95 -15.27
CA VAL A 12 -4.31 -43.32 -16.04
C VAL A 12 -3.36 -44.04 -15.07
N PRO A 13 -2.66 -45.13 -15.46
CA PRO A 13 -1.78 -45.88 -14.57
C PRO A 13 -0.81 -44.97 -13.78
N ALA A 14 -0.59 -45.31 -12.50
CA ALA A 14 0.12 -44.47 -11.53
C ALA A 14 1.50 -43.98 -12.02
N GLU A 15 2.22 -44.74 -12.86
CA GLU A 15 3.54 -44.36 -13.39
C GLU A 15 3.50 -43.25 -14.46
N THR A 16 2.34 -42.98 -15.05
CA THR A 16 2.14 -41.95 -16.10
C THR A 16 1.31 -40.76 -15.64
N SER A 17 0.85 -40.79 -14.39
CA SER A 17 0.11 -39.69 -13.81
C SER A 17 1.07 -38.55 -13.44
N PRO A 18 0.81 -37.28 -13.82
CA PRO A 18 1.60 -36.15 -13.33
C PRO A 18 1.59 -36.07 -11.79
N TYR A 19 0.60 -36.69 -11.12
CA TYR A 19 0.53 -36.82 -9.66
C TYR A 19 1.64 -37.68 -9.05
N ALA A 20 2.28 -38.58 -9.81
CA ALA A 20 3.37 -39.40 -9.31
C ALA A 20 4.71 -38.64 -9.20
N LYS A 21 4.80 -37.45 -9.80
CA LYS A 21 5.98 -36.59 -9.68
C LYS A 21 5.95 -35.69 -8.44
N TRP A 22 4.80 -35.56 -7.79
CA TRP A 22 4.65 -34.74 -6.59
C TRP A 22 5.12 -35.51 -5.35
N THR A 23 5.90 -34.84 -4.51
CA THR A 23 6.37 -35.38 -3.23
C THR A 23 5.21 -35.60 -2.25
N HIS A 24 4.24 -34.68 -2.24
CA HIS A 24 3.00 -34.76 -1.48
C HIS A 24 1.79 -34.64 -2.42
N PRO A 25 0.63 -35.28 -2.12
CA PRO A 25 -0.54 -35.16 -2.97
C PRO A 25 -0.91 -33.69 -3.23
N PRO A 26 -1.07 -33.23 -4.48
CA PRO A 26 -1.16 -31.79 -4.78
C PRO A 26 -2.39 -31.08 -4.21
N PHE A 27 -3.40 -31.82 -3.76
CA PHE A 27 -4.64 -31.26 -3.21
C PHE A 27 -4.85 -31.58 -1.73
N SER A 28 -3.83 -32.09 -1.02
CA SER A 28 -3.96 -32.40 0.40
C SER A 28 -3.71 -31.21 1.32
N GLY A 29 -3.03 -30.15 0.85
CA GLY A 29 -2.59 -29.05 1.71
C GLY A 29 -1.64 -29.54 2.81
N HIS A 30 -0.71 -30.43 2.47
CA HIS A 30 0.13 -31.09 3.46
C HIS A 30 1.09 -30.09 4.11
N TYR A 31 1.08 -30.04 5.44
CA TYR A 31 2.02 -29.24 6.23
C TYR A 31 3.12 -30.14 6.81
N ASP A 32 4.37 -29.84 6.50
CA ASP A 32 5.54 -30.63 6.95
C ASP A 32 6.26 -30.03 8.17
N GLY A 33 5.76 -28.91 8.71
CA GLY A 33 6.38 -28.17 9.80
C GLY A 33 7.10 -26.89 9.38
N GLU A 34 7.38 -26.71 8.08
CA GLU A 34 8.05 -25.54 7.53
C GLU A 34 7.30 -24.95 6.32
N PHE A 35 6.76 -25.83 5.47
CA PHE A 35 6.07 -25.51 4.23
C PHE A 35 4.68 -26.12 4.18
N VAL A 36 3.76 -25.39 3.56
CA VAL A 36 2.45 -25.90 3.12
C VAL A 36 2.57 -26.31 1.66
N TRP A 37 2.46 -27.61 1.39
CA TRP A 37 2.56 -28.20 0.06
C TRP A 37 1.19 -28.34 -0.58
N GLY A 38 1.09 -27.91 -1.84
CA GLY A 38 -0.11 -28.11 -2.63
C GLY A 38 -0.22 -27.16 -3.80
N ARG A 39 -1.03 -27.52 -4.78
CA ARG A 39 -1.38 -26.65 -5.90
C ARG A 39 -2.21 -25.46 -5.40
N GLY A 40 -1.71 -24.27 -5.72
CA GLY A 40 -2.22 -22.98 -5.30
C GLY A 40 -1.92 -22.62 -3.86
N SER A 41 -0.87 -23.22 -3.29
CA SER A 41 -0.34 -22.79 -1.99
C SER A 41 0.47 -21.50 -2.12
N GLU A 42 1.16 -21.30 -3.24
CA GLU A 42 1.91 -20.07 -3.57
C GLU A 42 1.07 -19.15 -4.47
N ASP A 43 0.30 -19.71 -5.42
CA ASP A 43 -0.47 -18.98 -6.44
C ASP A 43 -1.91 -19.52 -6.53
N ASP A 44 -2.90 -18.97 -5.83
CA ASP A 44 -2.81 -17.73 -5.02
C ASP A 44 -3.57 -17.82 -3.68
N LYS A 45 -3.85 -19.04 -3.20
CA LYS A 45 -4.64 -19.20 -1.97
C LYS A 45 -3.92 -18.65 -0.75
N SER A 46 -2.60 -18.53 -0.76
CA SER A 46 -1.83 -17.89 0.32
C SER A 46 -2.23 -16.43 0.51
N ASN A 47 -2.33 -15.63 -0.55
CA ASN A 47 -2.76 -14.23 -0.45
C ASN A 47 -4.18 -14.13 0.08
N LEU A 48 -5.11 -14.92 -0.48
CA LEU A 48 -6.48 -14.96 0.03
C LEU A 48 -6.52 -15.31 1.52
N ILE A 49 -5.85 -16.39 1.93
CA ILE A 49 -5.83 -16.81 3.33
C ILE A 49 -5.17 -15.74 4.20
N ALA A 50 -4.12 -15.07 3.72
CA ALA A 50 -3.46 -14.01 4.45
C ALA A 50 -4.39 -12.80 4.69
N ILE A 51 -5.14 -12.40 3.68
CA ILE A 51 -6.11 -11.30 3.75
C ILE A 51 -7.28 -11.66 4.66
N LEU A 52 -7.89 -12.83 4.44
CA LEU A 52 -8.97 -13.30 5.31
C LEU A 52 -8.50 -13.44 6.74
N SER A 53 -7.28 -13.92 6.97
CA SER A 53 -6.71 -13.99 8.33
C SER A 53 -6.45 -12.60 8.90
N ALA A 54 -5.99 -11.62 8.11
CA ALA A 54 -5.82 -10.25 8.56
C ALA A 54 -7.16 -9.60 8.91
N ILE A 55 -8.21 -9.85 8.13
CA ILE A 55 -9.57 -9.36 8.39
C ILE A 55 -10.19 -10.10 9.56
N ASP A 56 -10.01 -11.40 9.67
CA ASP A 56 -10.42 -12.17 10.83
C ASP A 56 -9.71 -11.61 12.06
N CYS A 57 -8.41 -11.28 11.98
CA CYS A 57 -7.72 -10.54 13.03
C CYS A 57 -8.39 -9.19 13.31
N LEU A 58 -8.76 -8.39 12.31
CA LEU A 58 -9.44 -7.09 12.50
C LEU A 58 -10.85 -7.18 13.10
N ILE A 59 -11.66 -8.12 12.63
CA ILE A 59 -13.04 -8.38 13.09
C ILE A 59 -13.01 -8.99 14.48
N PHE A 60 -12.17 -10.01 14.66
CA PHE A 60 -11.82 -10.49 15.99
C PHE A 60 -11.34 -9.33 16.84
N GLN A 61 -10.71 -8.35 16.18
CA GLN A 61 -10.16 -7.21 16.85
C GLN A 61 -11.17 -6.15 17.33
N GLY A 62 -12.42 -6.21 16.87
CA GLY A 62 -13.36 -5.09 17.02
C GLY A 62 -12.90 -3.80 16.32
N LEU A 63 -11.80 -3.84 15.57
CA LEU A 63 -11.26 -2.68 14.86
C LEU A 63 -12.04 -2.52 13.55
N SER A 64 -12.72 -1.39 13.42
CA SER A 64 -13.30 -0.97 12.15
C SER A 64 -12.22 -0.26 11.33
N PRO A 65 -11.96 -0.67 10.07
CA PRO A 65 -11.03 0.03 9.20
C PRO A 65 -11.47 1.48 8.97
N LEU A 66 -10.52 2.41 9.03
CA LEU A 66 -10.74 3.86 8.79
C LEU A 66 -11.22 4.14 7.35
N ARG A 67 -11.04 3.17 6.46
CA ARG A 67 -11.39 3.22 5.04
C ARG A 67 -12.29 2.04 4.71
N THR A 68 -13.21 2.24 3.76
CA THR A 68 -13.97 1.11 3.22
C THR A 68 -13.00 0.16 2.51
N VAL A 69 -12.82 -1.03 3.06
CA VAL A 69 -12.06 -2.11 2.44
C VAL A 69 -13.01 -2.97 1.62
N VAL A 70 -12.81 -3.02 0.30
CA VAL A 70 -13.54 -3.95 -0.57
C VAL A 70 -12.63 -5.11 -0.89
N ILE A 71 -13.11 -6.33 -0.63
CA ILE A 71 -12.39 -7.55 -0.97
C ILE A 71 -13.05 -8.13 -2.21
N SER A 72 -12.35 -8.10 -3.34
CA SER A 72 -12.87 -8.60 -4.62
C SER A 72 -12.25 -9.95 -4.94
N ILE A 73 -13.07 -11.02 -4.89
CA ILE A 73 -12.62 -12.41 -5.08
C ILE A 73 -13.30 -13.09 -6.26
N GLY A 74 -12.53 -13.32 -7.32
CA GLY A 74 -12.90 -14.07 -8.53
C GLY A 74 -12.58 -15.55 -8.40
N PHE A 75 -12.79 -16.31 -9.47
CA PHE A 75 -12.58 -17.76 -9.47
C PHE A 75 -11.87 -18.29 -10.73
N ASP A 76 -11.46 -17.46 -11.69
CA ASP A 76 -11.17 -17.93 -13.05
C ASP A 76 -10.03 -17.19 -13.77
N GLU A 77 -9.08 -16.64 -13.01
CA GLU A 77 -7.88 -15.95 -13.52
C GLU A 77 -7.14 -16.83 -14.56
N GLU A 78 -6.86 -18.08 -14.18
CA GLU A 78 -6.12 -19.09 -14.97
C GLU A 78 -6.86 -19.55 -16.25
N GLY A 79 -8.12 -19.18 -16.43
CA GLY A 79 -8.93 -19.53 -17.60
C GLY A 79 -8.59 -18.74 -18.87
N GLY A 80 -7.80 -17.66 -18.73
CA GLY A 80 -7.49 -16.74 -19.82
C GLY A 80 -8.62 -15.75 -20.12
N ALA A 81 -8.31 -14.71 -20.92
CA ALA A 81 -9.16 -13.51 -21.04
C ALA A 81 -10.58 -13.73 -21.60
N GLU A 82 -10.78 -14.75 -22.42
CA GLU A 82 -12.10 -15.08 -23.02
C GLU A 82 -13.01 -15.83 -22.02
N GLN A 83 -12.44 -16.33 -20.92
CA GLN A 83 -13.13 -17.17 -19.93
C GLN A 83 -13.12 -16.57 -18.53
N SER A 84 -12.50 -15.40 -18.30
CA SER A 84 -12.55 -14.70 -17.01
C SER A 84 -13.88 -13.94 -16.86
N TYR A 85 -14.86 -14.64 -16.28
CA TYR A 85 -16.18 -14.12 -15.89
C TYR A 85 -16.13 -13.48 -14.51
N GLY A 86 -15.37 -14.06 -13.56
CA GLY A 86 -15.31 -13.61 -12.17
C GLY A 86 -14.85 -12.17 -12.07
N ALA A 87 -13.62 -11.90 -12.49
CA ALA A 87 -13.05 -10.55 -12.44
C ALA A 87 -13.83 -9.52 -13.26
N ARG A 88 -14.27 -9.89 -14.47
CA ARG A 88 -15.03 -8.99 -15.34
C ARG A 88 -16.37 -8.57 -14.71
N CYS A 89 -17.15 -9.51 -14.19
CA CYS A 89 -18.46 -9.20 -13.59
C CYS A 89 -18.31 -8.40 -12.29
N LEU A 90 -17.28 -8.69 -11.49
CA LEU A 90 -16.95 -7.92 -10.29
C LEU A 90 -16.54 -6.49 -10.65
N ALA A 91 -15.67 -6.31 -11.64
CA ALA A 91 -15.29 -4.98 -12.11
C ALA A 91 -16.48 -4.18 -12.65
N GLU A 92 -17.36 -4.80 -13.45
CA GLU A 92 -18.60 -4.16 -13.94
C GLU A 92 -19.50 -3.70 -12.78
N LEU A 93 -19.63 -4.51 -11.72
CA LEU A 93 -20.40 -4.16 -10.52
C LEU A 93 -19.75 -3.02 -9.74
N LEU A 94 -18.43 -3.07 -9.51
CA LEU A 94 -17.70 -2.02 -8.81
C LEU A 94 -17.72 -0.72 -9.59
N LEU A 95 -17.63 -0.77 -10.92
CA LEU A 95 -17.67 0.41 -11.79
C LEU A 95 -19.06 1.03 -11.81
N ALA A 96 -20.12 0.20 -11.81
CA ALA A 96 -21.48 0.69 -11.68
C ALA A 96 -21.78 1.30 -10.31
N ARG A 97 -21.10 0.83 -9.24
CA ARG A 97 -21.30 1.30 -7.87
C ARG A 97 -20.49 2.56 -7.54
N TYR A 98 -19.21 2.58 -7.90
CA TYR A 98 -18.26 3.61 -7.49
C TYR A 98 -17.85 4.54 -8.63
N GLY A 99 -18.11 4.17 -9.88
CA GLY A 99 -17.74 4.97 -11.06
C GLY A 99 -16.27 4.81 -11.47
N HIS A 100 -15.90 5.51 -12.53
CA HIS A 100 -14.52 5.59 -12.99
C HIS A 100 -13.66 6.34 -12.00
N ASP A 101 -12.45 5.84 -11.72
CA ASP A 101 -11.54 6.38 -10.69
C ASP A 101 -12.18 6.47 -9.29
N GLY A 102 -13.22 5.67 -9.01
CA GLY A 102 -13.96 5.69 -7.73
C GLY A 102 -13.31 4.88 -6.60
N ILE A 103 -12.17 4.25 -6.88
CA ILE A 103 -11.37 3.47 -5.92
C ILE A 103 -10.01 4.13 -5.77
N GLU A 104 -9.58 4.33 -4.54
CA GLU A 104 -8.34 5.04 -4.21
C GLU A 104 -7.13 4.24 -4.63
N MET A 105 -7.11 2.97 -4.23
CA MET A 105 -5.98 2.08 -4.42
C MET A 105 -6.47 0.67 -4.65
N ILE A 106 -5.83 -0.01 -5.59
CA ILE A 106 -5.99 -1.45 -5.81
C ILE A 106 -4.67 -2.12 -5.48
N PHE A 107 -4.71 -3.09 -4.57
CA PHE A 107 -3.61 -3.98 -4.28
C PHE A 107 -3.98 -5.41 -4.69
N ASP A 108 -3.25 -5.95 -5.65
CA ASP A 108 -3.50 -7.23 -6.32
C ASP A 108 -2.27 -8.16 -6.27
N GLU A 109 -2.45 -9.41 -6.68
CA GLU A 109 -1.39 -10.41 -6.69
C GLU A 109 -0.20 -10.03 -7.56
N GLY A 110 0.93 -10.65 -7.24
CA GLY A 110 2.16 -10.51 -8.00
C GLY A 110 3.18 -11.54 -7.54
N VAL A 111 4.36 -11.49 -8.11
CA VAL A 111 5.48 -12.36 -7.72
C VAL A 111 5.93 -12.10 -6.27
N ALA A 112 6.75 -13.02 -5.75
CA ALA A 112 7.36 -12.90 -4.41
C ALA A 112 7.96 -11.51 -4.22
N GLY A 113 7.43 -10.81 -3.22
CA GLY A 113 7.51 -9.37 -3.16
C GLY A 113 8.80 -8.83 -2.56
N ILE A 114 9.57 -9.65 -1.81
CA ILE A 114 10.88 -9.25 -1.28
C ILE A 114 11.99 -10.19 -1.77
N GLU A 115 12.99 -9.63 -2.44
CA GLU A 115 14.13 -10.35 -2.98
C GLU A 115 15.46 -9.65 -2.64
N THR A 116 16.51 -10.44 -2.37
CA THR A 116 17.86 -9.89 -2.23
C THR A 116 18.53 -9.74 -3.60
N ARG A 117 18.84 -8.51 -4.00
CA ARG A 117 19.57 -8.20 -5.25
C ARG A 117 20.71 -7.25 -4.92
N PHE A 118 21.88 -7.43 -5.54
CA PHE A 118 23.05 -6.56 -5.31
C PHE A 118 23.39 -6.35 -3.82
N GLY A 119 23.24 -7.39 -2.99
CA GLY A 119 23.55 -7.35 -1.56
C GLY A 119 22.57 -6.54 -0.69
N THR A 120 21.41 -6.17 -1.23
CA THR A 120 20.36 -5.41 -0.54
C THR A 120 19.00 -6.11 -0.73
N GLU A 121 18.16 -6.13 0.30
CA GLU A 121 16.78 -6.60 0.18
C GLU A 121 15.93 -5.51 -0.50
N PHE A 122 15.23 -5.90 -1.57
CA PHE A 122 14.31 -5.03 -2.26
C PHE A 122 12.89 -5.55 -2.13
N ALA A 123 11.95 -4.66 -1.81
CA ALA A 123 10.55 -4.93 -2.06
C ALA A 123 10.15 -4.41 -3.43
N LEU A 124 9.44 -5.23 -4.20
CA LEU A 124 9.24 -5.05 -5.63
C LEU A 124 7.74 -4.99 -5.99
N PRO A 125 6.98 -3.99 -5.51
CA PRO A 125 5.61 -3.79 -5.97
C PRO A 125 5.58 -3.47 -7.46
N ALA A 126 4.85 -4.28 -8.22
CA ALA A 126 4.68 -4.05 -9.66
C ALA A 126 3.67 -2.92 -9.92
N THR A 127 4.10 -1.95 -10.71
CA THR A 127 3.34 -0.73 -11.05
C THR A 127 2.84 -0.74 -12.50
N ALA A 128 3.28 -1.70 -13.30
CA ALA A 128 2.78 -1.93 -14.65
C ALA A 128 2.94 -3.40 -15.06
N GLU A 129 2.24 -3.75 -16.14
CA GLU A 129 2.25 -5.07 -16.77
C GLU A 129 2.48 -4.94 -18.27
N LYS A 130 3.09 -5.97 -18.85
CA LYS A 130 3.26 -6.07 -20.31
C LYS A 130 1.91 -6.30 -21.01
N GLY A 131 1.81 -5.94 -22.28
CA GLY A 131 0.64 -6.33 -23.08
C GLY A 131 0.70 -7.81 -23.50
N TYR A 132 -0.36 -8.29 -24.14
CA TYR A 132 -0.48 -9.67 -24.60
C TYR A 132 -1.16 -9.73 -25.97
N VAL A 133 -0.68 -10.61 -26.84
CA VAL A 133 -1.42 -11.00 -28.06
C VAL A 133 -0.96 -12.37 -28.55
N ASP A 134 -1.91 -13.22 -28.91
CA ASP A 134 -1.63 -14.47 -29.63
C ASP A 134 -1.85 -14.25 -31.13
N VAL A 135 -0.82 -14.47 -31.92
CA VAL A 135 -0.91 -14.39 -33.38
C VAL A 135 -0.96 -15.78 -33.96
N SER A 136 -2.08 -16.11 -34.61
CA SER A 136 -2.23 -17.35 -35.35
C SER A 136 -1.85 -17.17 -36.80
N VAL A 137 -0.96 -18.04 -37.29
CA VAL A 137 -0.49 -18.07 -38.66
C VAL A 137 -0.96 -19.36 -39.30
N THR A 138 -1.87 -19.25 -40.26
CA THR A 138 -2.46 -20.39 -40.97
C THR A 138 -1.97 -20.45 -42.41
N VAL A 139 -1.46 -21.60 -42.81
CA VAL A 139 -1.03 -21.90 -44.17
C VAL A 139 -1.97 -22.92 -44.79
N ASN A 140 -2.67 -22.51 -45.84
CA ASN A 140 -3.53 -23.36 -46.65
C ASN A 140 -2.89 -23.54 -48.03
N VAL A 141 -2.66 -24.77 -48.45
CA VAL A 141 -2.28 -25.09 -49.85
C VAL A 141 -3.12 -26.29 -50.32
N PRO A 142 -3.10 -26.70 -51.59
CA PRO A 142 -3.78 -27.94 -51.99
C PRO A 142 -3.24 -29.18 -51.25
N GLY A 143 -4.08 -30.19 -51.02
CA GLY A 143 -3.67 -31.49 -50.46
C GLY A 143 -2.96 -32.38 -51.50
N GLY A 144 -2.48 -33.56 -51.09
CA GLY A 144 -1.84 -34.50 -52.02
C GLY A 144 -1.46 -35.85 -51.39
N HIS A 145 -1.14 -36.83 -52.24
CA HIS A 145 -0.71 -38.16 -51.78
C HIS A 145 0.79 -38.16 -51.47
N SER A 146 1.18 -38.65 -50.28
CA SER A 146 2.58 -38.58 -49.81
C SER A 146 3.57 -39.37 -50.68
N SER A 147 3.11 -40.30 -51.54
CA SER A 147 3.98 -41.07 -52.45
C SER A 147 4.40 -40.31 -53.72
N THR A 148 3.74 -39.19 -54.02
CA THR A 148 4.06 -38.33 -55.18
C THR A 148 4.13 -36.88 -54.71
N PRO A 149 5.11 -36.53 -53.85
CA PRO A 149 5.24 -35.18 -53.34
C PRO A 149 5.68 -34.21 -54.44
N PRO A 150 5.20 -32.96 -54.47
CA PRO A 150 5.68 -31.93 -55.40
C PRO A 150 7.14 -31.51 -55.17
N ASP A 151 7.78 -30.96 -56.22
CA ASP A 151 9.24 -30.80 -56.37
C ASP A 151 9.95 -29.89 -55.35
N HIS A 152 9.24 -29.03 -54.61
CA HIS A 152 9.78 -28.28 -53.47
C HIS A 152 8.71 -28.10 -52.38
N THR A 153 9.06 -28.33 -51.11
CA THR A 153 8.20 -28.06 -49.92
C THR A 153 6.84 -28.77 -49.94
N ALA A 154 6.83 -30.09 -50.16
CA ALA A 154 5.60 -30.89 -50.24
C ALA A 154 4.76 -30.97 -48.95
N SER A 155 5.26 -30.55 -47.79
CA SER A 155 4.46 -30.47 -46.57
C SER A 155 4.25 -29.00 -46.17
N LYS A 156 3.04 -28.68 -45.71
CA LYS A 156 2.68 -27.35 -45.17
C LYS A 156 3.55 -26.96 -43.99
N PHE A 157 4.03 -27.95 -43.25
CA PHE A 157 5.04 -27.78 -42.22
C PHE A 157 6.36 -27.20 -42.75
N GLY A 158 6.74 -27.45 -44.00
CA GLY A 158 7.92 -26.82 -44.60
C GLY A 158 7.76 -25.31 -44.86
N PHE A 159 6.55 -24.88 -45.25
CA PHE A 159 6.23 -23.44 -45.36
C PHE A 159 6.07 -22.80 -43.98
N LEU A 160 5.34 -23.46 -43.09
CA LEU A 160 5.13 -23.00 -41.73
C LEU A 160 6.46 -22.86 -40.98
N ALA A 161 7.39 -23.82 -41.12
CA ALA A 161 8.73 -23.76 -40.54
C ALA A 161 9.55 -22.59 -41.09
N GLN A 162 9.43 -22.26 -42.39
CA GLN A 162 10.08 -21.06 -42.94
C GLN A 162 9.50 -19.78 -42.36
N VAL A 163 8.18 -19.72 -42.18
CA VAL A 163 7.51 -18.56 -41.59
C VAL A 163 7.91 -18.40 -40.12
N ILE A 164 7.90 -19.48 -39.34
CA ILE A 164 8.37 -19.49 -37.95
C ILE A 164 9.83 -19.03 -37.89
N ALA A 165 10.71 -19.58 -38.74
CA ALA A 165 12.11 -19.17 -38.80
C ALA A 165 12.27 -17.68 -39.11
N ILE A 166 11.50 -17.13 -40.05
CA ILE A 166 11.53 -15.70 -40.36
C ILE A 166 11.12 -14.86 -39.14
N ILE A 167 10.11 -15.28 -38.39
CA ILE A 167 9.65 -14.57 -37.20
C ILE A 167 10.70 -14.64 -36.09
N GLU A 168 11.28 -15.81 -35.81
CA GLU A 168 12.31 -15.98 -34.78
C GLU A 168 13.64 -15.29 -35.12
N ASP A 169 14.03 -15.26 -36.40
CA ASP A 169 15.25 -14.60 -36.88
C ASP A 169 15.15 -13.06 -36.83
N HIS A 170 13.95 -12.50 -36.66
CA HIS A 170 13.72 -11.05 -36.63
C HIS A 170 13.03 -10.62 -35.33
N PRO A 171 13.68 -10.78 -34.16
CA PRO A 171 13.09 -10.39 -32.89
C PRO A 171 12.86 -8.87 -32.81
N PHE A 172 11.93 -8.45 -31.95
CA PHE A 172 11.72 -7.03 -31.65
C PHE A 172 12.97 -6.40 -31.04
N ALA A 173 13.26 -5.17 -31.46
CA ALA A 173 14.39 -4.40 -30.95
C ALA A 173 14.15 -4.02 -29.48
N PRO A 174 15.18 -4.08 -28.62
CA PRO A 174 15.05 -3.66 -27.24
C PRO A 174 14.94 -2.13 -27.16
N HIS A 175 14.07 -1.64 -26.29
CA HIS A 175 13.93 -0.23 -25.97
C HIS A 175 13.56 -0.07 -24.50
N ILE A 176 14.11 0.96 -23.87
CA ILE A 176 13.78 1.34 -22.50
C ILE A 176 13.48 2.84 -22.48
N SER A 177 12.36 3.20 -21.86
CA SER A 177 11.93 4.58 -21.68
C SER A 177 11.74 4.91 -20.19
N ARG A 178 11.60 6.21 -19.86
CA ARG A 178 11.25 6.64 -18.49
C ARG A 178 9.91 6.09 -17.99
N ARG A 179 9.04 5.64 -18.90
CA ARG A 179 7.76 5.01 -18.54
C ARG A 179 7.91 3.56 -18.09
N ASN A 180 9.03 2.91 -18.38
CA ASN A 180 9.23 1.50 -18.01
C ASN A 180 9.65 1.41 -16.54
N PRO A 181 8.86 0.78 -15.66
CA PRO A 181 9.21 0.66 -14.23
C PRO A 181 10.53 -0.06 -13.99
N THR A 182 10.99 -0.88 -14.93
CA THR A 182 12.33 -1.51 -14.86
C THR A 182 13.44 -0.46 -14.72
N LEU A 183 13.32 0.69 -15.37
CA LEU A 183 14.29 1.78 -15.23
C LEU A 183 14.26 2.38 -13.82
N ASN A 184 13.06 2.62 -13.27
CA ASN A 184 12.88 3.14 -11.91
C ASN A 184 13.49 2.20 -10.86
N TYR A 185 13.25 0.90 -11.00
CA TYR A 185 13.91 -0.12 -10.19
C TYR A 185 15.44 -0.03 -10.28
N LEU A 186 15.99 0.00 -11.50
CA LEU A 186 17.44 0.05 -11.70
C LEU A 186 18.04 1.32 -11.12
N GLN A 187 17.38 2.47 -11.26
CA GLN A 187 17.82 3.75 -10.68
C GLN A 187 17.81 3.70 -9.15
N ARG A 188 16.76 3.17 -8.51
CA ARG A 188 16.75 2.96 -7.06
C ARG A 188 17.82 1.96 -6.62
N ALA A 189 18.00 0.86 -7.35
CA ALA A 189 19.06 -0.08 -7.08
C ALA A 189 20.45 0.57 -7.23
N ALA A 190 20.66 1.42 -8.23
CA ALA A 190 21.90 2.17 -8.43
C ALA A 190 22.16 3.22 -7.35
N ARG A 191 21.15 3.64 -6.57
CA ARG A 191 21.34 4.53 -5.42
C ARG A 191 21.62 3.77 -4.12
N PHE A 192 20.85 2.72 -3.84
CA PHE A 192 20.81 2.09 -2.51
C PHE A 192 21.51 0.72 -2.41
N SER A 193 21.89 0.11 -3.54
CA SER A 193 22.53 -1.22 -3.49
C SER A 193 23.97 -1.17 -2.96
N LYS A 194 24.31 -2.16 -2.14
CA LYS A 194 25.63 -2.30 -1.51
C LYS A 194 26.71 -2.85 -2.46
N SER A 195 26.33 -3.68 -3.44
CA SER A 195 27.29 -4.38 -4.30
C SER A 195 27.10 -4.24 -5.81
N MET A 196 26.34 -3.23 -6.28
CA MET A 196 26.24 -2.97 -7.72
C MET A 196 27.57 -2.42 -8.28
N PRO A 197 28.08 -2.99 -9.40
CA PRO A 197 29.31 -2.51 -10.05
C PRO A 197 29.24 -1.04 -10.47
N ASP A 198 30.32 -0.29 -10.27
CA ASP A 198 30.38 1.15 -10.55
C ASP A 198 30.11 1.51 -12.01
N GLU A 199 30.59 0.69 -12.94
CA GLU A 199 30.33 0.87 -14.38
C GLU A 199 28.83 0.78 -14.69
N LEU A 200 28.14 -0.19 -14.10
CA LEU A 200 26.69 -0.36 -14.25
C LEU A 200 25.93 0.78 -13.55
N ARG A 201 26.37 1.17 -12.35
CA ARG A 201 25.78 2.28 -11.60
C ARG A 201 25.84 3.58 -12.40
N LYS A 202 26.99 3.88 -13.02
CA LYS A 202 27.17 5.03 -13.89
C LYS A 202 26.29 4.93 -15.15
N ALA A 203 26.23 3.76 -15.77
CA ALA A 203 25.40 3.55 -16.97
C ALA A 203 23.90 3.73 -16.72
N ILE A 204 23.42 3.42 -15.50
CA ILE A 204 22.02 3.60 -15.10
C ILE A 204 21.70 5.07 -14.81
N LEU A 205 22.62 5.80 -14.17
CA LEU A 205 22.39 7.18 -13.72
C LEU A 205 22.67 8.24 -14.80
N ASP A 206 23.47 7.92 -15.82
CA ASP A 206 23.76 8.82 -16.93
C ASP A 206 22.75 8.63 -18.07
N ASP A 207 21.93 9.65 -18.33
CA ASP A 207 20.95 9.67 -19.44
C ASP A 207 21.59 9.39 -20.82
N LYS A 208 22.90 9.58 -20.98
CA LYS A 208 23.64 9.32 -22.23
C LYS A 208 24.12 7.87 -22.40
N SER A 209 24.06 7.04 -21.36
CA SER A 209 24.60 5.67 -21.35
C SER A 209 23.55 4.58 -21.64
N SER A 210 22.51 4.92 -22.40
CA SER A 210 21.38 4.03 -22.69
C SER A 210 21.79 2.76 -23.43
N GLU A 211 22.85 2.81 -24.26
CA GLU A 211 23.36 1.63 -24.98
C GLU A 211 24.05 0.62 -24.06
N GLU A 212 24.87 1.06 -23.10
CA GLU A 212 25.50 0.20 -22.10
C GLU A 212 24.44 -0.47 -21.21
N LEU A 213 23.40 0.27 -20.82
CA LEU A 213 22.28 -0.25 -20.05
C LEU A 213 21.52 -1.34 -20.82
N LEU A 214 21.22 -1.11 -22.10
CA LEU A 214 20.55 -2.09 -22.95
C LEU A 214 21.41 -3.35 -23.11
N LYS A 215 22.73 -3.23 -23.32
CA LYS A 215 23.64 -4.40 -23.36
C LYS A 215 23.57 -5.23 -22.09
N TYR A 216 23.51 -4.60 -20.92
CA TYR A 216 23.36 -5.30 -19.63
C TYR A 216 22.02 -6.04 -19.52
N LEU A 217 20.93 -5.40 -19.95
CA LEU A 217 19.58 -5.97 -19.93
C LEU A 217 19.44 -7.14 -20.92
N GLU A 218 20.04 -7.02 -22.09
CA GLU A 218 20.03 -8.08 -23.10
C GLU A 218 20.88 -9.30 -22.74
N ALA A 219 21.83 -9.17 -21.81
CA ALA A 219 22.72 -10.26 -21.42
C ALA A 219 22.02 -11.41 -20.66
N SER A 220 20.82 -11.21 -20.11
CA SER A 220 20.02 -12.27 -19.47
C SER A 220 18.67 -12.42 -20.13
N ARG A 221 18.20 -13.66 -20.27
CA ARG A 221 16.86 -13.96 -20.82
C ARG A 221 15.76 -13.21 -20.06
N ASP A 222 15.80 -13.25 -18.74
CA ASP A 222 14.73 -12.70 -17.90
C ASP A 222 14.75 -11.17 -17.92
N ARG A 223 15.93 -10.53 -17.91
CA ARG A 223 16.06 -9.07 -18.05
C ARG A 223 15.68 -8.59 -19.45
N ARG A 224 16.06 -9.34 -20.48
CA ARG A 224 15.74 -9.02 -21.87
C ARG A 224 14.24 -9.01 -22.10
N ALA A 225 13.48 -9.86 -21.41
CA ALA A 225 12.03 -9.89 -21.49
C ALA A 225 11.35 -8.59 -21.00
N LEU A 226 12.02 -7.77 -20.19
CA LEU A 226 11.47 -6.53 -19.62
C LEU A 226 11.61 -5.30 -20.56
N VAL A 227 12.46 -5.38 -21.57
CA VAL A 227 12.79 -4.26 -22.49
C VAL A 227 12.42 -4.52 -23.94
N ARG A 228 11.76 -5.64 -24.26
CA ARG A 228 11.31 -5.93 -25.62
C ARG A 228 10.06 -6.77 -25.64
N THR A 229 9.33 -6.70 -26.74
CA THR A 229 8.27 -7.66 -27.03
C THR A 229 8.86 -9.06 -27.23
N THR A 230 8.41 -10.03 -26.45
CA THR A 230 8.91 -11.42 -26.52
C THR A 230 8.02 -12.24 -27.41
N THR A 231 8.59 -13.23 -28.09
CA THR A 231 7.89 -14.10 -29.05
C THR A 231 8.16 -15.56 -28.68
N ALA A 232 7.12 -16.37 -28.61
CA ALA A 232 7.21 -17.81 -28.36
C ALA A 232 6.22 -18.57 -29.25
N ALA A 233 6.72 -19.52 -30.05
CA ALA A 233 5.88 -20.38 -30.89
C ALA A 233 5.46 -21.62 -30.10
N ASP A 234 4.24 -21.63 -29.58
CA ASP A 234 3.85 -22.58 -28.54
C ASP A 234 3.03 -23.76 -29.08
N LEU A 235 2.10 -23.51 -30.00
CA LEU A 235 1.18 -24.52 -30.49
C LEU A 235 1.25 -24.65 -32.01
N ILE A 236 1.66 -25.82 -32.49
CA ILE A 236 1.68 -26.16 -33.92
C ILE A 236 0.69 -27.31 -34.16
N SER A 237 -0.17 -27.17 -35.16
CA SER A 237 -1.17 -28.19 -35.52
C SER A 237 -1.29 -28.38 -37.03
N GLY A 238 -1.61 -29.62 -37.44
CA GLY A 238 -1.87 -29.99 -38.82
C GLY A 238 -1.71 -31.49 -39.12
N GLY A 239 -2.44 -31.99 -40.11
CA GLY A 239 -2.31 -33.35 -40.64
C GLY A 239 -3.03 -34.44 -39.84
N ASP A 240 -3.67 -35.36 -40.57
CA ASP A 240 -4.50 -36.42 -39.97
C ASP A 240 -3.83 -37.80 -40.00
N LYS A 241 -2.99 -38.07 -41.01
CA LYS A 241 -2.35 -39.38 -41.24
C LYS A 241 -1.06 -39.25 -42.05
N VAL A 242 -0.11 -40.14 -41.80
CA VAL A 242 1.25 -40.11 -42.39
C VAL A 242 1.28 -40.19 -43.93
N ASN A 243 0.26 -40.81 -44.54
CA ASN A 243 0.18 -41.02 -45.99
C ASN A 243 -0.66 -39.97 -46.73
N SER A 244 -1.02 -38.87 -46.07
CA SER A 244 -1.71 -37.74 -46.68
C SER A 244 -0.97 -36.45 -46.36
N LEU A 245 -0.70 -35.66 -47.38
CA LEU A 245 -0.19 -34.30 -47.16
C LEU A 245 -1.33 -33.48 -46.52
N PRO A 246 -1.08 -32.80 -45.38
CA PRO A 246 -2.11 -32.04 -44.66
C PRO A 246 -2.72 -30.98 -45.58
N GLU A 247 -3.99 -30.62 -45.40
CA GLU A 247 -4.66 -29.53 -46.15
C GLU A 247 -4.45 -28.14 -45.54
N THR A 248 -4.29 -28.09 -44.23
CA THR A 248 -4.10 -26.88 -43.44
C THR A 248 -3.02 -27.15 -42.38
N ALA A 249 -2.19 -26.15 -42.11
CA ALA A 249 -1.30 -26.16 -40.94
C ALA A 249 -1.34 -24.79 -40.26
N ASN A 250 -1.28 -24.77 -38.94
CA ASN A 250 -1.41 -23.59 -38.12
C ASN A 250 -0.32 -23.56 -37.04
N VAL A 251 0.22 -22.37 -36.77
CA VAL A 251 0.98 -22.10 -35.54
C VAL A 251 0.33 -20.94 -34.78
N VAL A 252 0.23 -21.06 -33.46
CA VAL A 252 -0.12 -19.98 -32.55
C VAL A 252 1.16 -19.52 -31.85
N ILE A 253 1.43 -18.22 -31.97
CA ILE A 253 2.65 -17.58 -31.47
C ILE A 253 2.24 -16.56 -30.41
N ASN A 254 2.71 -16.75 -29.20
CA ASN A 254 2.48 -15.88 -28.06
C ASN A 254 3.41 -14.67 -28.09
N HIS A 255 2.86 -13.50 -27.80
CA HIS A 255 3.63 -12.29 -27.57
C HIS A 255 3.30 -11.62 -26.24
N ARG A 256 4.34 -11.29 -25.47
CA ARG A 256 4.25 -10.34 -24.35
C ARG A 256 4.80 -9.00 -24.80
N ILE A 257 3.92 -8.02 -24.98
CA ILE A 257 4.19 -6.72 -25.59
C ILE A 257 4.92 -5.81 -24.59
N ALA A 258 6.01 -5.15 -25.02
CA ALA A 258 6.70 -4.17 -24.19
C ALA A 258 5.79 -2.96 -23.86
N VAL A 259 6.10 -2.25 -22.76
CA VAL A 259 5.33 -1.06 -22.33
C VAL A 259 5.37 0.05 -23.38
N GLU A 260 6.43 0.09 -24.19
CA GLU A 260 6.62 1.03 -25.28
C GLU A 260 5.93 0.62 -26.60
N ASP A 261 5.59 -0.66 -26.74
CA ASP A 261 4.97 -1.21 -27.95
C ASP A 261 3.43 -1.27 -27.79
N SER A 262 2.75 -1.59 -28.90
CA SER A 262 1.30 -1.82 -28.91
C SER A 262 0.94 -3.08 -29.67
N VAL A 263 -0.30 -3.55 -29.52
CA VAL A 263 -0.83 -4.67 -30.33
C VAL A 263 -0.69 -4.35 -31.83
N ARG A 264 -0.91 -3.10 -32.21
CA ARG A 264 -0.72 -2.63 -33.59
C ARG A 264 0.72 -2.79 -34.06
N THR A 265 1.70 -2.46 -33.22
CA THR A 265 3.13 -2.61 -33.54
C THR A 265 3.48 -4.08 -33.86
N VAL A 266 2.91 -5.04 -33.10
CA VAL A 266 3.09 -6.47 -33.37
C VAL A 266 2.46 -6.86 -34.71
N LYS A 267 1.22 -6.44 -34.98
CA LYS A 267 0.54 -6.71 -36.26
C LYS A 267 1.31 -6.17 -37.46
N ASP A 268 1.78 -4.92 -37.37
CA ASP A 268 2.57 -4.26 -38.42
C ASP A 268 3.91 -4.99 -38.64
N HIS A 269 4.53 -5.48 -37.57
CA HIS A 269 5.75 -6.29 -37.64
C HIS A 269 5.55 -7.57 -38.46
N TYR A 270 4.48 -8.33 -38.20
CA TYR A 270 4.13 -9.53 -38.97
C TYR A 270 3.88 -9.23 -40.45
N ILE A 271 3.10 -8.17 -40.74
CA ILE A 271 2.82 -7.75 -42.12
C ILE A 271 4.12 -7.43 -42.85
N ARG A 272 5.00 -6.65 -42.23
CA ARG A 272 6.29 -6.26 -42.81
C ARG A 272 7.19 -7.45 -43.15
N LEU A 273 7.21 -8.49 -42.30
CA LEU A 273 8.04 -9.68 -42.51
C LEU A 273 7.44 -10.65 -43.54
N LEU A 274 6.13 -10.93 -43.45
CA LEU A 274 5.51 -12.03 -44.18
C LEU A 274 4.92 -11.61 -45.53
N GLN A 275 4.55 -10.34 -45.71
CA GLN A 275 4.01 -9.86 -46.98
C GLN A 275 5.02 -10.01 -48.15
N PRO A 276 6.31 -9.64 -48.01
CA PRO A 276 7.30 -9.88 -49.08
C PRO A 276 7.52 -11.37 -49.35
N TRP A 277 7.49 -12.20 -48.29
CA TRP A 277 7.64 -13.64 -48.40
C TRP A 277 6.48 -14.28 -49.18
N ALA A 278 5.24 -13.87 -48.88
CA ALA A 278 4.03 -14.34 -49.54
C ALA A 278 4.01 -13.93 -51.02
N LYS A 279 4.35 -12.67 -51.33
CA LYS A 279 4.44 -12.16 -52.70
C LYS A 279 5.45 -12.93 -53.55
N LYS A 280 6.64 -13.23 -53.00
CA LYS A 280 7.69 -14.00 -53.69
C LYS A 280 7.24 -15.40 -54.08
N ARG A 281 6.36 -16.02 -53.28
CA ARG A 281 5.88 -17.39 -53.47
C ARG A 281 4.50 -17.47 -54.13
N ARG A 282 3.89 -16.33 -54.48
CA ARG A 282 2.52 -16.21 -55.02
C ARG A 282 1.44 -16.74 -54.07
N PHE A 283 1.59 -16.52 -52.76
CA PHE A 283 0.52 -16.82 -51.81
C PHE A 283 -0.49 -15.67 -51.76
N GLN A 284 -1.78 -15.98 -51.63
CA GLN A 284 -2.77 -15.00 -51.18
C GLN A 284 -2.45 -14.63 -49.72
N PHE A 285 -2.36 -13.35 -49.40
CA PHE A 285 -2.03 -12.86 -48.06
C PHE A 285 -3.23 -12.15 -47.45
N GLU A 286 -3.70 -12.66 -46.32
CA GLU A 286 -4.78 -12.05 -45.54
C GLU A 286 -4.26 -11.81 -44.13
N ALA A 287 -4.36 -10.58 -43.62
CA ALA A 287 -3.84 -10.22 -42.31
C ALA A 287 -4.86 -9.45 -41.49
N PHE A 288 -5.23 -10.01 -40.33
CA PHE A 288 -6.05 -9.37 -39.29
C PHE A 288 -7.37 -8.78 -39.82
N GLY A 289 -8.04 -9.50 -40.73
CA GLY A 289 -9.32 -9.08 -41.31
C GLY A 289 -9.22 -8.04 -42.44
N MET A 290 -8.02 -7.60 -42.82
CA MET A 290 -7.78 -6.74 -43.97
C MET A 290 -7.33 -7.57 -45.18
N SER A 291 -8.11 -7.49 -46.27
CA SER A 291 -7.77 -8.01 -47.61
C SER A 291 -6.82 -7.04 -48.34
N ASP A 292 -6.01 -7.55 -49.28
CA ASP A 292 -5.11 -6.75 -50.14
C ASP A 292 -5.79 -5.57 -50.86
N SER A 293 -7.13 -5.55 -50.93
CA SER A 293 -7.93 -4.53 -51.62
C SER A 293 -8.19 -3.23 -50.85
N GLU A 294 -7.83 -3.10 -49.56
CA GLU A 294 -8.22 -1.94 -48.71
C GLU A 294 -7.07 -1.04 -48.24
N ARG A 295 -5.85 -1.16 -48.79
CA ARG A 295 -4.71 -0.30 -48.39
C ARG A 295 -4.47 0.89 -49.34
N PRO A 296 -3.96 2.04 -48.85
CA PRO A 296 -3.62 3.19 -49.68
C PRO A 296 -2.52 2.82 -50.69
N ILE A 297 -2.82 3.04 -51.97
CA ILE A 297 -1.95 2.76 -53.11
C ILE A 297 -0.79 3.77 -53.12
N PRO A 298 0.50 3.36 -53.11
CA PRO A 298 1.62 4.24 -53.48
C PRO A 298 1.46 4.68 -54.94
N PRO A 299 1.89 5.89 -55.34
CA PRO A 299 1.52 6.49 -56.62
C PRO A 299 1.79 5.57 -57.81
N ALA A 300 0.78 5.49 -58.67
CA ALA A 300 0.65 4.56 -59.77
C ALA A 300 1.82 4.64 -60.76
N SER A 301 2.68 3.64 -60.71
CA SER A 301 3.33 3.10 -61.90
C SER A 301 3.56 1.61 -61.68
N MET A 302 3.10 0.80 -62.63
CA MET A 302 3.10 -0.67 -62.67
C MET A 302 1.81 -1.36 -62.20
N ILE A 303 0.73 -1.17 -62.96
CA ILE A 303 -0.35 -2.15 -63.08
C ILE A 303 -0.36 -2.62 -64.54
N GLU A 304 0.00 -3.88 -64.78
CA GLU A 304 -0.52 -4.63 -65.91
C GLU A 304 -1.46 -5.69 -65.35
N ALA A 305 -2.71 -5.61 -65.79
CA ALA A 305 -3.75 -6.60 -65.51
C ALA A 305 -3.61 -7.77 -66.49
N ASN A 306 -3.80 -9.01 -66.01
CA ASN A 306 -4.23 -10.13 -66.84
C ASN A 306 -4.94 -11.22 -66.02
N SER A 307 -6.23 -11.40 -66.35
CA SER A 307 -6.97 -12.65 -66.59
C SER A 307 -6.90 -13.85 -65.61
N ASN A 308 -8.03 -14.11 -64.93
CA ASN A 308 -8.81 -15.36 -64.83
C ASN A 308 -8.07 -16.72 -64.84
N ASP A 309 -7.05 -16.86 -64.01
CA ASP A 309 -6.59 -18.11 -63.40
C ASP A 309 -5.87 -17.65 -62.13
N ASP A 310 -6.45 -17.86 -60.95
CA ASP A 310 -5.90 -17.33 -59.70
C ASP A 310 -4.67 -18.18 -59.35
N GLY A 311 -3.55 -17.93 -60.04
CA GLY A 311 -2.28 -18.66 -60.02
C GLY A 311 -1.51 -18.57 -58.69
N HIS A 312 -2.25 -18.57 -57.59
CA HIS A 312 -1.77 -18.60 -56.24
C HIS A 312 -1.44 -20.04 -55.82
N THR A 313 -0.27 -20.21 -55.24
CA THR A 313 0.23 -21.52 -54.78
C THR A 313 -0.35 -21.94 -53.43
N GLY A 314 -1.07 -21.03 -52.76
CA GLY A 314 -1.67 -21.21 -51.44
C GLY A 314 -2.20 -19.89 -50.86
N LYS A 315 -2.74 -19.97 -49.64
CA LYS A 315 -3.23 -18.84 -48.84
C LYS A 315 -2.52 -18.83 -47.48
N LEU A 316 -2.02 -17.66 -47.09
CA LEU A 316 -1.44 -17.37 -45.78
C LEU A 316 -2.37 -16.40 -45.05
N THR A 317 -2.96 -16.84 -43.94
CA THR A 317 -3.86 -16.03 -43.12
C THR A 317 -3.21 -15.74 -41.76
N LEU A 318 -3.24 -14.49 -41.35
CA LEU A 318 -2.87 -14.05 -40.00
C LEU A 318 -4.11 -13.59 -39.23
N SER A 319 -4.30 -14.11 -38.03
CA SER A 319 -5.31 -13.62 -37.08
C SER A 319 -4.66 -13.31 -35.74
N ALA A 320 -5.24 -12.35 -35.01
CA ALA A 320 -4.84 -12.01 -33.65
C ALA A 320 -5.97 -12.42 -32.71
N HIS A 321 -5.58 -12.93 -31.55
CA HIS A 321 -6.46 -13.37 -30.48
C HIS A 321 -5.94 -12.76 -29.17
N TYR A 322 -6.84 -12.54 -28.20
CA TYR A 322 -6.50 -12.02 -26.88
C TYR A 322 -5.70 -10.70 -26.90
N GLU A 323 -6.13 -9.75 -27.72
CA GLU A 323 -5.46 -8.46 -27.86
C GLU A 323 -5.58 -7.63 -26.56
N LEU A 324 -4.46 -7.46 -25.86
CA LEU A 324 -4.35 -6.69 -24.63
C LEU A 324 -3.16 -5.73 -24.74
N GLU A 325 -3.44 -4.43 -24.61
CA GLU A 325 -2.37 -3.43 -24.52
C GLU A 325 -1.64 -3.53 -23.18
N ALA A 326 -0.44 -2.96 -23.09
CA ALA A 326 0.26 -2.84 -21.82
C ALA A 326 -0.58 -2.04 -20.81
N SER A 327 -0.46 -2.37 -19.52
CA SER A 327 -1.25 -1.67 -18.50
C SER A 327 -0.84 -0.20 -18.42
N PRO A 328 -1.72 0.68 -17.94
CA PRO A 328 -1.31 1.97 -17.43
C PRO A 328 -0.19 1.79 -16.39
N VAL A 329 0.76 2.72 -16.36
CA VAL A 329 1.87 2.72 -15.41
C VAL A 329 1.46 3.55 -14.21
N THR A 330 1.36 2.93 -13.04
CA THR A 330 1.11 3.62 -11.77
C THR A 330 2.32 4.51 -11.43
N ASN A 331 2.08 5.76 -11.03
CA ASN A 331 3.14 6.66 -10.62
C ASN A 331 3.78 6.16 -9.31
N ALA A 332 5.10 5.96 -9.30
CA ALA A 332 5.83 5.48 -8.12
C ALA A 332 6.30 6.61 -7.20
N ASP A 333 6.16 7.87 -7.62
CA ASP A 333 6.42 9.05 -6.79
C ASP A 333 5.13 9.57 -6.13
N ASP A 334 4.05 8.79 -6.23
CA ASP A 334 2.74 9.12 -5.67
C ASP A 334 2.61 8.68 -4.21
N VAL A 335 1.77 9.40 -3.46
CA VAL A 335 1.56 9.17 -2.02
C VAL A 335 1.09 7.75 -1.69
N HIS A 336 0.36 7.09 -2.61
CA HIS A 336 -0.07 5.71 -2.42
C HIS A 336 1.08 4.70 -2.48
N PHE A 337 2.11 4.99 -3.28
CA PHE A 337 3.31 4.16 -3.32
C PHE A 337 4.09 4.30 -2.01
N GLU A 338 4.11 5.49 -1.43
CA GLU A 338 4.74 5.72 -0.13
C GLU A 338 3.98 5.03 1.01
N TRP A 339 2.64 4.97 0.96
CA TRP A 339 1.85 4.19 1.92
C TRP A 339 2.24 2.71 1.91
N ILE A 340 2.35 2.13 0.71
CA ILE A 340 2.81 0.75 0.55
C ILE A 340 4.26 0.62 1.06
N SER A 341 5.12 1.57 0.71
CA SER A 341 6.54 1.55 1.11
C SER A 341 6.70 1.60 2.63
N THR A 342 5.95 2.45 3.30
CA THR A 342 5.91 2.57 4.76
C THR A 342 5.40 1.27 5.40
N THR A 343 4.30 0.69 4.90
CA THR A 343 3.77 -0.58 5.40
C THR A 343 4.79 -1.71 5.23
N LEU A 344 5.47 -1.76 4.09
CA LEU A 344 6.52 -2.74 3.82
C LEU A 344 7.71 -2.56 4.78
N ASN A 345 8.19 -1.35 5.00
CA ASN A 345 9.28 -1.09 5.95
C ASN A 345 8.90 -1.44 7.40
N ARG A 346 7.63 -1.27 7.79
CA ARG A 346 7.14 -1.67 9.12
C ARG A 346 7.14 -3.19 9.30
N VAL A 347 6.69 -3.92 8.29
CA VAL A 347 6.54 -5.38 8.36
C VAL A 347 7.89 -6.08 8.19
N PHE A 348 8.70 -5.63 7.24
CA PHE A 348 9.92 -6.30 6.82
C PHE A 348 11.20 -5.65 7.40
N GLY A 349 11.14 -4.42 7.90
CA GLY A 349 12.26 -3.73 8.54
C GLY A 349 12.81 -2.55 7.73
N PRO A 350 13.56 -1.64 8.36
CA PRO A 350 13.96 -0.35 7.79
C PRO A 350 15.05 -0.44 6.72
N ASP A 351 15.80 -1.55 6.65
CA ASP A 351 16.85 -1.77 5.65
C ASP A 351 16.29 -2.20 4.27
N LEU A 352 14.97 -2.39 4.18
CA LEU A 352 14.29 -2.80 2.96
C LEU A 352 14.19 -1.63 1.97
N VAL A 353 14.67 -1.82 0.75
CA VAL A 353 14.55 -0.80 -0.30
C VAL A 353 13.32 -1.09 -1.15
N VAL A 354 12.31 -0.23 -1.08
CA VAL A 354 11.10 -0.38 -1.91
C VAL A 354 11.33 0.25 -3.28
N ALA A 355 11.10 -0.52 -4.34
CA ALA A 355 11.34 -0.10 -5.72
C ALA A 355 10.26 -0.64 -6.68
N PRO A 356 9.68 0.23 -7.53
CA PRO A 356 8.64 -0.18 -8.47
C PRO A 356 9.21 -1.08 -9.57
N VAL A 357 8.49 -2.13 -9.93
CA VAL A 357 8.91 -3.05 -11.02
C VAL A 357 7.85 -3.23 -12.09
N LEU A 358 8.28 -3.78 -13.23
CA LEU A 358 7.40 -4.23 -14.31
C LEU A 358 7.12 -5.72 -14.13
N LEU A 359 5.85 -6.10 -14.10
CA LEU A 359 5.44 -7.50 -14.15
C LEU A 359 5.39 -7.96 -15.61
N SER A 360 6.04 -9.08 -15.92
CA SER A 360 6.05 -9.63 -17.28
C SER A 360 4.78 -10.43 -17.61
N GLY A 361 4.07 -10.89 -16.58
CA GLY A 361 2.77 -11.55 -16.68
C GLY A 361 1.62 -10.53 -16.73
N ASN A 362 0.40 -11.04 -16.76
CA ASN A 362 -0.83 -10.26 -16.68
C ASN A 362 -1.71 -10.87 -15.60
N THR A 363 -2.25 -10.04 -14.72
CA THR A 363 -3.30 -10.38 -13.77
C THR A 363 -4.64 -9.89 -14.31
N ASP A 364 -5.71 -10.17 -13.57
CA ASP A 364 -7.06 -9.72 -13.90
C ASP A 364 -7.31 -8.22 -13.66
N THR A 365 -6.31 -7.48 -13.16
CA THR A 365 -6.35 -6.01 -13.04
C THR A 365 -6.71 -5.28 -14.34
N ARG A 366 -6.54 -5.90 -15.51
CA ARG A 366 -7.04 -5.37 -16.80
C ARG A 366 -8.51 -4.95 -16.79
N TYR A 367 -9.35 -5.60 -15.99
CA TYR A 367 -10.76 -5.24 -15.87
C TYR A 367 -10.98 -4.06 -14.91
N TYR A 368 -10.01 -3.78 -14.04
CA TYR A 368 -10.08 -2.79 -12.98
C TYR A 368 -9.28 -1.51 -13.26
N TRP A 369 -8.55 -1.43 -14.37
CA TRP A 369 -7.84 -0.22 -14.80
C TRP A 369 -8.74 1.04 -14.87
N GLY A 370 -10.04 0.85 -15.11
CA GLY A 370 -11.00 1.96 -15.14
C GLY A 370 -11.48 2.44 -13.76
N LEU A 371 -11.17 1.70 -12.69
CA LEU A 371 -11.62 1.98 -11.32
C LEU A 371 -10.62 2.77 -10.50
N SER A 372 -9.32 2.62 -10.79
CA SER A 372 -8.25 3.34 -10.11
C SER A 372 -7.03 3.48 -11.01
N LYS A 373 -6.29 4.57 -10.82
CA LYS A 373 -4.96 4.78 -11.42
C LYS A 373 -3.83 4.28 -10.51
N HIS A 374 -4.12 3.94 -9.27
CA HIS A 374 -3.14 3.53 -8.25
C HIS A 374 -3.24 2.02 -8.03
N ILE A 375 -2.67 1.25 -8.98
CA ILE A 375 -2.73 -0.21 -8.97
C ILE A 375 -1.34 -0.78 -8.69
N TYR A 376 -1.23 -1.59 -7.64
CA TYR A 376 -0.01 -2.22 -7.18
C TYR A 376 -0.19 -3.73 -7.10
N ARG A 377 0.85 -4.47 -7.49
CA ARG A 377 0.82 -5.93 -7.62
C ARG A 377 1.99 -6.57 -6.90
N MET A 378 1.74 -7.35 -5.86
CA MET A 378 2.81 -7.98 -5.07
C MET A 378 2.26 -9.08 -4.16
N SER A 379 3.03 -10.16 -3.98
CA SER A 379 2.84 -11.08 -2.86
C SER A 379 3.83 -10.75 -1.75
N PRO A 380 3.40 -10.15 -0.62
CA PRO A 380 4.29 -9.54 0.37
C PRO A 380 4.95 -10.58 1.29
N TRP A 381 5.95 -11.31 0.79
CA TRP A 381 6.77 -12.23 1.56
C TRP A 381 8.21 -12.32 1.02
N ARG A 382 9.15 -12.74 1.87
CA ARG A 382 10.55 -12.91 1.46
C ARG A 382 10.80 -14.18 0.67
N ALA A 383 11.25 -14.04 -0.57
CA ALA A 383 11.64 -15.16 -1.43
C ALA A 383 12.76 -16.04 -0.81
N SER A 384 13.57 -15.49 0.10
CA SER A 384 14.62 -16.23 0.83
C SER A 384 14.08 -17.36 1.71
N HIS A 385 12.78 -17.35 2.04
CA HIS A 385 12.13 -18.45 2.77
C HIS A 385 11.95 -19.72 1.93
N ASP A 386 11.98 -19.66 0.59
CA ASP A 386 12.15 -20.85 -0.27
C ASP A 386 13.39 -20.70 -1.18
N PRO A 387 14.55 -21.27 -0.81
CA PRO A 387 15.78 -21.12 -1.58
C PRO A 387 15.74 -21.79 -2.96
N ARG A 388 14.71 -22.60 -3.25
CA ARG A 388 14.52 -23.19 -4.59
C ARG A 388 13.93 -22.18 -5.58
N GLY A 389 13.47 -21.03 -5.11
CA GLY A 389 12.69 -20.07 -5.88
C GLY A 389 11.24 -20.52 -6.10
N SER A 390 10.45 -19.60 -6.62
CA SER A 390 9.04 -19.82 -6.94
C SER A 390 8.83 -21.02 -7.87
N ARG A 391 7.82 -21.84 -7.57
CA ARG A 391 7.41 -23.00 -8.38
C ARG A 391 5.93 -22.94 -8.74
N MET A 392 5.42 -21.72 -8.90
CA MET A 392 4.14 -21.45 -9.50
C MET A 392 3.98 -22.24 -10.80
N HIS A 393 2.78 -22.78 -11.01
CA HIS A 393 2.38 -23.56 -12.19
C HIS A 393 3.13 -24.90 -12.42
N THR A 394 4.04 -25.32 -11.54
CA THR A 394 4.80 -26.58 -11.69
C THR A 394 4.64 -27.55 -10.51
N VAL A 395 5.34 -28.69 -10.56
CA VAL A 395 5.31 -29.75 -9.54
C VAL A 395 6.00 -29.27 -8.26
N ASP A 396 5.47 -29.68 -7.11
CA ASP A 396 6.01 -29.38 -5.78
C ASP A 396 5.98 -27.88 -5.43
N GLU A 397 4.93 -27.21 -5.88
CA GLU A 397 4.52 -25.88 -5.39
C GLU A 397 4.25 -25.96 -3.88
N ARG A 398 4.77 -24.98 -3.15
CA ARG A 398 4.66 -24.88 -1.70
C ARG A 398 4.80 -23.44 -1.23
N MET A 399 4.22 -23.13 -0.08
CA MET A 399 4.36 -21.84 0.58
C MET A 399 5.07 -21.99 1.93
N PRO A 400 6.17 -21.27 2.20
CA PRO A 400 6.76 -21.24 3.53
C PRO A 400 5.81 -20.57 4.53
N VAL A 401 5.59 -21.21 5.67
CA VAL A 401 4.67 -20.67 6.70
C VAL A 401 5.12 -19.31 7.22
N LYS A 402 6.43 -19.07 7.33
CA LYS A 402 6.97 -17.75 7.68
C LYS A 402 6.56 -16.67 6.70
N GLY A 403 6.61 -16.97 5.39
CA GLY A 403 6.16 -16.04 4.36
C GLY A 403 4.65 -15.78 4.45
N LEU A 404 3.85 -16.81 4.73
CA LEU A 404 2.40 -16.64 4.91
C LEU A 404 2.09 -15.70 6.10
N LEU A 405 2.80 -15.84 7.22
CA LEU A 405 2.64 -14.95 8.38
C LEU A 405 3.09 -13.50 8.09
N GLU A 406 4.17 -13.33 7.31
CA GLU A 406 4.59 -12.01 6.84
C GLU A 406 3.49 -11.33 6.00
N MET A 407 2.81 -12.10 5.13
CA MET A 407 1.70 -11.58 4.33
C MET A 407 0.52 -11.16 5.19
N VAL A 408 0.13 -11.99 6.18
CA VAL A 408 -0.94 -11.65 7.13
C VAL A 408 -0.63 -10.33 7.83
N ARG A 409 0.61 -10.17 8.32
CA ARG A 409 1.05 -8.95 8.99
C ARG A 409 1.02 -7.75 8.05
N PHE A 410 1.46 -7.93 6.80
CA PHE A 410 1.40 -6.86 5.81
C PHE A 410 -0.03 -6.38 5.57
N TYR A 411 -0.98 -7.29 5.30
CA TYR A 411 -2.38 -6.91 5.04
C TYR A 411 -3.03 -6.29 6.28
N TYR A 412 -2.71 -6.80 7.47
CA TYR A 412 -3.16 -6.22 8.73
C TYR A 412 -2.69 -4.77 8.88
N GLU A 413 -1.39 -4.53 8.73
CA GLU A 413 -0.80 -3.18 8.83
C GLU A 413 -1.33 -2.26 7.72
N LEU A 414 -1.47 -2.75 6.49
CA LEU A 414 -2.01 -1.99 5.36
C LEU A 414 -3.43 -1.47 5.65
N ILE A 415 -4.25 -2.26 6.34
CA ILE A 415 -5.62 -1.89 6.71
C ILE A 415 -5.65 -0.99 7.97
N CYS A 416 -4.73 -1.19 8.92
CA CYS A 416 -4.70 -0.50 10.22
C CYS A 416 -4.07 0.91 10.24
N VAL A 417 -3.38 1.36 9.19
CA VAL A 417 -2.65 2.65 9.26
C VAL A 417 -3.62 3.85 9.33
N GLY A 418 -3.73 4.45 10.52
CA GLY A 418 -4.30 5.78 10.79
C GLY A 418 -3.32 6.67 11.53
N PHE A 419 -2.81 7.70 10.85
CA PHE A 419 -2.13 8.82 11.47
C PHE A 419 -2.88 10.09 11.03
N LEU A 420 -3.00 11.07 11.92
CA LEU A 420 -3.62 12.36 11.58
C LEU A 420 -2.59 13.22 10.84
N PHE A 421 -2.72 13.29 9.51
CA PHE A 421 -1.87 14.14 8.67
C PHE A 421 -2.59 15.42 8.30
N ILE A 422 -1.84 16.51 8.22
CA ILE A 422 -2.29 17.78 7.65
C ILE A 422 -1.55 18.06 6.34
N ASN A 423 -2.22 18.76 5.42
CA ASN A 423 -1.58 19.26 4.22
C ASN A 423 -0.90 20.59 4.53
N ALA A 424 0.38 20.69 4.19
CA ALA A 424 1.19 21.88 4.34
C ALA A 424 1.97 22.20 3.06
N THR A 425 2.26 23.48 2.86
CA THR A 425 3.24 23.96 1.88
C THR A 425 4.47 24.41 2.67
N VAL A 426 5.66 23.96 2.32
CA VAL A 426 6.91 24.42 2.94
C VAL A 426 7.84 24.96 1.88
N GLY A 427 8.17 26.25 1.98
CA GLY A 427 8.96 26.96 1.00
C GLY A 427 8.33 26.88 -0.39
N SER A 428 9.07 26.30 -1.35
CA SER A 428 8.60 26.10 -2.72
C SER A 428 7.80 24.79 -2.93
N GLN A 429 7.79 23.91 -1.92
CA GLN A 429 7.17 22.59 -2.00
C GLN A 429 5.74 22.63 -1.49
N ASP A 430 4.79 22.28 -2.38
CA ASP A 430 3.37 22.22 -2.06
C ASP A 430 2.88 20.80 -1.79
N SER A 431 1.74 20.69 -1.10
CA SER A 431 1.03 19.43 -0.80
C SER A 431 1.81 18.40 0.04
N LEU A 432 2.66 18.84 0.97
CA LEU A 432 3.32 17.98 1.94
C LEU A 432 2.33 17.46 2.97
N LYS A 433 2.41 16.17 3.31
CA LYS A 433 1.62 15.53 4.36
C LYS A 433 2.43 15.40 5.63
N LEU A 434 2.18 16.32 6.55
CA LEU A 434 2.87 16.38 7.84
C LEU A 434 2.01 15.72 8.91
N LEU A 435 2.59 14.83 9.70
CA LEU A 435 1.94 14.28 10.88
C LEU A 435 1.69 15.43 11.86
N LEU A 436 0.45 15.64 12.25
CA LEU A 436 0.11 16.57 13.32
C LEU A 436 0.56 15.95 14.65
N ASP A 437 1.50 16.60 15.34
CA ASP A 437 2.01 16.13 16.62
C ASP A 437 1.76 17.19 17.70
N THR A 438 0.76 16.96 18.55
CA THR A 438 0.47 17.82 19.70
C THR A 438 1.40 17.56 20.89
N GLY A 439 2.20 16.50 20.86
CA GLY A 439 3.09 16.11 21.96
C GLY A 439 4.49 16.72 21.87
N SER A 440 4.91 17.19 20.70
CA SER A 440 6.19 17.89 20.52
C SER A 440 6.03 19.19 19.75
N ALA A 441 7.01 20.09 19.92
CA ALA A 441 7.02 21.41 19.30
C ALA A 441 7.84 21.49 18.01
N ASN A 442 8.72 20.53 17.78
CA ASN A 442 9.61 20.56 16.62
C ASN A 442 8.88 20.21 15.33
N THR A 443 9.22 20.94 14.26
CA THR A 443 8.81 20.61 12.89
C THR A 443 10.00 20.01 12.15
N ALA A 444 9.79 18.87 11.51
CA ALA A 444 10.84 18.13 10.84
C ALA A 444 10.36 17.51 9.53
N LEU A 445 11.14 17.64 8.46
CA LEU A 445 10.86 17.06 7.15
C LEU A 445 11.88 16.00 6.80
N ASN A 446 11.45 14.99 6.04
CA ASN A 446 12.37 14.03 5.46
C ASN A 446 13.20 14.74 4.35
N ALA A 447 14.52 14.61 4.35
CA ALA A 447 15.39 15.32 3.40
C ALA A 447 15.09 15.05 1.90
N ASN A 448 14.38 13.97 1.59
CA ASN A 448 14.03 13.59 0.22
C ASN A 448 12.73 14.23 -0.29
N THR A 449 11.94 14.86 0.58
CA THR A 449 10.60 15.39 0.25
C THR A 449 10.55 16.92 0.16
N TYR A 450 11.63 17.60 0.51
CA TYR A 450 11.68 19.06 0.62
C TYR A 450 12.56 19.69 -0.48
N GLU A 451 11.99 20.65 -1.20
CA GLU A 451 12.70 21.52 -2.15
C GLU A 451 12.87 22.93 -1.56
N PRO A 452 14.12 23.38 -1.28
CA PRO A 452 14.37 24.69 -0.72
C PRO A 452 13.86 25.82 -1.61
N ALA A 453 13.17 26.79 -1.01
CA ALA A 453 12.85 28.04 -1.65
C ALA A 453 14.12 28.88 -1.91
N ALA A 454 13.99 29.91 -2.76
CA ALA A 454 15.13 30.77 -3.11
C ALA A 454 15.64 31.61 -1.92
N ASP A 455 14.80 31.75 -0.90
CA ASP A 455 14.96 32.50 0.33
C ASP A 455 15.15 31.62 1.58
N THR A 456 15.21 30.29 1.43
CA THR A 456 15.55 29.38 2.53
C THR A 456 16.88 29.76 3.16
N VAL A 457 16.92 29.81 4.49
CA VAL A 457 18.13 30.12 5.25
C VAL A 457 18.65 28.85 5.90
N GLU A 458 19.86 28.41 5.54
CA GLU A 458 20.54 27.33 6.27
C GLU A 458 21.05 27.85 7.62
N LEU A 459 20.68 27.18 8.71
CA LEU A 459 21.14 27.53 10.05
C LEU A 459 22.42 26.77 10.41
N ASN A 460 23.33 27.44 11.11
CA ASN A 460 24.53 26.80 11.67
C ASN A 460 24.16 25.99 12.92
N GLY A 461 23.60 24.79 12.73
CA GLY A 461 23.18 23.89 13.81
C GLY A 461 22.90 22.47 13.32
N PHE A 462 22.82 21.54 14.28
CA PHE A 462 22.48 20.14 14.04
C PHE A 462 21.14 19.84 14.68
N TYR A 463 20.20 19.32 13.90
CA TYR A 463 18.92 18.83 14.39
C TYR A 463 19.13 17.45 15.01
N SER A 464 18.66 17.24 16.24
CA SER A 464 18.71 15.95 16.93
C SER A 464 17.57 15.86 17.93
N GLU A 465 16.58 15.02 17.67
CA GLU A 465 15.40 14.83 18.53
C GLU A 465 15.15 13.35 18.80
N SER A 466 14.80 13.00 20.04
CA SER A 466 14.29 11.66 20.35
C SER A 466 12.83 11.54 19.92
N PHE A 467 12.50 10.51 19.14
CA PHE A 467 11.17 10.32 18.56
C PHE A 467 10.59 8.96 18.94
N GLU A 468 9.32 8.95 19.36
CA GLU A 468 8.63 7.77 19.88
C GLU A 468 7.29 7.53 19.18
N ILE A 469 7.03 6.26 18.84
CA ILE A 469 5.72 5.81 18.36
C ILE A 469 5.29 4.58 19.15
N ALA A 470 4.11 4.65 19.77
CA ALA A 470 3.44 3.55 20.46
C ALA A 470 2.24 3.01 19.67
N ASN A 471 2.20 1.70 19.45
CA ASN A 471 1.09 0.99 18.80
C ASN A 471 0.98 -0.47 19.28
N ILE A 472 0.14 -1.26 18.62
CA ILE A 472 -0.10 -2.67 18.95
C ILE A 472 1.14 -3.57 18.86
N SER A 473 2.11 -3.22 18.01
CA SER A 473 3.39 -3.92 17.90
C SER A 473 4.37 -3.55 19.03
N GLY A 474 3.98 -2.64 19.94
CA GLY A 474 4.80 -2.14 21.05
C GLY A 474 5.21 -0.68 20.85
N ILE A 475 6.30 -0.30 21.51
CA ILE A 475 6.88 1.05 21.41
C ILE A 475 8.16 0.97 20.59
N ARG A 476 8.34 1.91 19.66
CA ARG A 476 9.62 2.16 19.00
C ARG A 476 10.13 3.54 19.39
N VAL A 477 11.40 3.60 19.79
CA VAL A 477 12.10 4.85 20.03
C VAL A 477 13.32 4.95 19.13
N GLY A 478 13.53 6.12 18.57
CA GLY A 478 14.72 6.44 17.81
C GLY A 478 15.11 7.90 17.95
N THR A 479 16.09 8.32 17.16
CA THR A 479 16.58 9.69 17.12
C THR A 479 16.51 10.17 15.67
N LEU A 480 15.89 11.32 15.46
CA LEU A 480 15.84 12.06 14.20
C LEU A 480 17.00 13.04 14.18
N ASN A 481 17.89 12.89 13.22
CA ASN A 481 19.12 13.67 13.09
C ASN A 481 19.20 14.32 11.72
N GLY A 482 19.73 15.54 11.65
CA GLY A 482 19.89 16.24 10.37
C GLY A 482 20.34 17.68 10.47
N SER A 483 20.07 18.46 9.42
CA SER A 483 20.40 19.88 9.34
C SER A 483 19.23 20.77 9.74
N LEU A 484 19.51 21.99 10.18
CA LEU A 484 18.50 22.99 10.50
C LEU A 484 18.40 24.04 9.39
N ILE A 485 17.17 24.43 9.05
CA ILE A 485 16.88 25.50 8.09
C ILE A 485 15.78 26.42 8.65
N GLU A 486 15.63 27.60 8.06
CA GLU A 486 14.42 28.42 8.18
C GLU A 486 13.74 28.54 6.81
N ASP A 487 12.42 28.32 6.78
CA ASP A 487 11.58 28.52 5.60
C ASP A 487 10.13 28.85 6.00
N ALA A 488 9.32 29.25 5.03
CA ALA A 488 7.89 29.50 5.21
C ALA A 488 7.10 28.19 5.30
N ILE A 489 6.16 28.09 6.24
CA ILE A 489 5.21 26.97 6.33
C ILE A 489 3.78 27.50 6.24
N SER A 490 3.02 26.99 5.27
CA SER A 490 1.61 27.31 5.07
C SER A 490 0.71 26.11 5.39
N VAL A 491 -0.27 26.30 6.27
CA VAL A 491 -1.29 25.30 6.63
C VAL A 491 -2.66 25.96 6.55
N GLY A 492 -3.62 25.33 5.87
CA GLY A 492 -4.99 25.85 5.78
C GLY A 492 -5.11 27.23 5.13
N GLY A 493 -4.10 27.67 4.37
CA GLY A 493 -4.03 29.01 3.76
C GLY A 493 -3.43 30.09 4.66
N ILE A 494 -2.94 29.74 5.85
CA ILE A 494 -2.21 30.65 6.75
C ILE A 494 -0.73 30.32 6.68
N THR A 495 0.11 31.34 6.45
CA THR A 495 1.55 31.19 6.22
C THR A 495 2.34 31.83 7.34
N VAL A 496 3.22 31.04 7.97
CA VAL A 496 4.19 31.48 8.97
C VAL A 496 5.55 31.56 8.30
N GLU A 497 6.20 32.71 8.39
CA GLU A 497 7.48 33.00 7.73
C GLU A 497 8.67 32.68 8.65
N ASN A 498 9.81 32.29 8.06
CA ASN A 498 11.06 32.00 8.77
C ASN A 498 10.89 30.96 9.89
N GLN A 499 10.08 29.91 9.70
CA GLN A 499 9.93 28.84 10.68
C GLN A 499 11.17 27.96 10.65
N GLU A 500 11.69 27.60 11.82
CA GLU A 500 12.80 26.65 11.92
C GLU A 500 12.30 25.22 11.65
N ILE A 501 13.02 24.49 10.79
CA ILE A 501 12.68 23.15 10.33
C ILE A 501 13.91 22.24 10.40
N GLY A 502 13.74 21.05 11.00
CA GLY A 502 14.72 19.98 10.95
C GLY A 502 14.63 19.20 9.63
N ILE A 503 15.68 19.20 8.82
CA ILE A 503 15.78 18.36 7.62
C ILE A 503 16.47 17.06 7.99
N VAL A 504 15.66 16.01 8.19
CA VAL A 504 16.10 14.72 8.71
C VAL A 504 16.85 13.93 7.64
N ALA A 505 18.11 13.65 7.92
CA ALA A 505 18.97 12.81 7.10
C ALA A 505 18.86 11.35 7.54
N GLN A 506 18.33 10.49 6.66
CA GLN A 506 18.15 9.06 6.96
C GLN A 506 19.47 8.33 7.30
N SER A 507 20.61 8.78 6.78
CA SER A 507 21.91 8.18 7.08
C SER A 507 22.40 8.42 8.52
N GLU A 508 21.82 9.40 9.20
CA GLU A 508 22.27 9.86 10.52
C GLU A 508 21.24 9.57 11.63
N SER A 509 20.02 9.19 11.24
CA SER A 509 18.88 8.94 12.12
C SER A 509 18.67 7.44 12.39
N THR A 510 18.11 7.08 13.54
CA THR A 510 17.75 5.68 13.85
C THR A 510 16.28 5.36 13.57
N ILE A 511 15.48 6.38 13.26
CA ILE A 511 14.09 6.30 12.82
C ILE A 511 13.82 7.41 11.77
N SER A 512 12.78 7.25 10.94
CA SER A 512 12.36 8.27 9.97
C SER A 512 11.02 8.89 10.37
N CYS A 513 10.79 10.15 9.98
CA CYS A 513 9.49 10.81 10.15
C CYS A 513 8.41 10.04 9.36
N PRO A 514 7.22 9.82 9.93
CA PRO A 514 6.06 9.32 9.17
C PRO A 514 5.66 10.31 8.07
N GLY A 515 5.26 9.81 6.88
CA GLY A 515 4.84 10.66 5.77
C GLY A 515 5.97 11.54 5.23
N ASP A 516 5.66 12.82 4.95
CA ASP A 516 6.66 13.77 4.45
C ASP A 516 7.42 14.48 5.58
N GLY A 517 6.90 14.39 6.80
CA GLY A 517 7.45 15.02 7.98
C GLY A 517 6.47 15.05 9.15
N VAL A 518 6.87 15.71 10.22
CA VAL A 518 6.08 15.98 11.42
C VAL A 518 5.99 17.49 11.59
N ILE A 519 4.83 17.99 11.98
CA ILE A 519 4.63 19.36 12.41
C ILE A 519 4.22 19.37 13.88
N GLY A 520 5.10 19.93 14.70
CA GLY A 520 4.92 20.04 16.13
C GLY A 520 4.02 21.22 16.49
N PHE A 521 3.00 20.93 17.29
CA PHE A 521 2.07 21.91 17.86
C PHE A 521 2.31 22.13 19.35
N GLY A 522 3.31 21.47 19.94
CA GLY A 522 3.73 21.62 21.33
C GLY A 522 4.31 23.01 21.67
N ALA A 523 4.57 23.22 22.95
CA ALA A 523 5.13 24.45 23.50
C ALA A 523 6.62 24.61 23.15
N SER A 524 7.05 25.83 22.82
CA SER A 524 8.41 26.12 22.32
C SER A 524 9.53 25.77 23.29
N ASN A 525 9.24 25.65 24.58
CA ASN A 525 10.21 25.22 25.60
C ASN A 525 10.68 23.76 25.43
N SER A 526 10.01 22.99 24.57
CA SER A 526 10.35 21.61 24.23
C SER A 526 11.12 21.46 22.91
N THR A 527 11.42 22.56 22.20
CA THR A 527 12.18 22.49 20.95
C THR A 527 13.66 22.24 21.19
N THR A 528 14.28 21.44 20.32
CA THR A 528 15.71 21.10 20.35
C THR A 528 16.69 22.29 20.36
N SER A 529 16.26 23.46 19.91
CA SER A 529 17.07 24.67 19.71
C SER A 529 16.57 25.88 20.52
N ASN A 530 15.53 25.71 21.35
CA ASN A 530 14.73 26.81 21.93
C ASN A 530 14.14 27.77 20.87
N SER A 531 13.86 27.26 19.66
CA SER A 531 13.12 27.99 18.63
C SER A 531 11.62 28.02 18.95
N THR A 532 10.93 29.03 18.42
CA THR A 532 9.47 29.13 18.53
C THR A 532 8.81 28.03 17.70
N SER A 533 7.86 27.29 18.28
CA SER A 533 7.04 26.31 17.58
C SER A 533 6.19 26.98 16.52
N TRP A 534 5.77 26.23 15.50
CA TRP A 534 4.99 26.78 14.40
C TRP A 534 3.69 27.45 14.89
N PHE A 535 3.02 26.83 15.87
CA PHE A 535 1.78 27.36 16.44
C PHE A 535 2.00 28.62 17.29
N GLU A 536 3.03 28.66 18.15
CA GLU A 536 3.32 29.88 18.92
C GLU A 536 3.71 31.04 18.01
N LYS A 537 4.45 30.76 16.93
CA LYS A 537 4.83 31.77 15.95
C LYS A 537 3.63 32.33 15.17
N LEU A 538 2.67 31.45 14.85
CA LEU A 538 1.37 31.84 14.29
C LEU A 538 0.65 32.87 15.18
N CYS A 539 0.72 32.71 16.50
CA CYS A 539 0.18 33.67 17.48
C CYS A 539 1.00 34.96 17.55
N GLU A 540 2.33 34.87 17.63
CA GLU A 540 3.23 36.03 17.70
C GLU A 540 3.08 36.96 16.48
N ASP A 541 2.87 36.37 15.29
CA ASP A 541 2.65 37.08 14.04
C ASP A 541 1.22 37.66 13.92
N GLY A 542 0.31 37.33 14.84
CA GLY A 542 -1.07 37.82 14.86
C GLY A 542 -1.91 37.31 13.69
N LEU A 543 -1.65 36.08 13.22
CA LEU A 543 -2.32 35.48 12.07
C LEU A 543 -3.65 34.79 12.42
N ILE A 544 -3.95 34.64 13.73
CA ILE A 544 -5.18 34.08 14.27
C ILE A 544 -5.77 35.00 15.34
N ASP A 545 -7.10 34.94 15.53
CA ASP A 545 -7.84 35.86 16.41
C ASP A 545 -7.61 35.57 17.91
N GLU A 546 -7.59 34.29 18.30
CA GLU A 546 -7.21 33.80 19.63
C GLU A 546 -5.99 32.88 19.52
N CYS A 547 -5.04 32.93 20.46
CA CYS A 547 -3.91 31.98 20.48
C CYS A 547 -4.36 30.61 21.01
N ARG A 548 -5.21 29.95 20.22
CA ARG A 548 -5.89 28.71 20.54
C ARG A 548 -6.00 27.80 19.31
N PHE A 549 -5.92 26.48 19.54
CA PHE A 549 -6.29 25.49 18.54
C PHE A 549 -7.10 24.33 19.13
N GLY A 550 -8.04 23.83 18.32
CA GLY A 550 -8.86 22.66 18.63
C GLY A 550 -8.49 21.46 17.79
N VAL A 551 -8.44 20.27 18.38
CA VAL A 551 -8.32 19.00 17.65
C VAL A 551 -9.55 18.15 17.95
N ALA A 552 -10.31 17.82 16.92
CA ALA A 552 -11.40 16.86 16.99
C ALA A 552 -10.97 15.54 16.36
N LEU A 553 -11.13 14.43 17.08
CA LEU A 553 -10.96 13.07 16.55
C LEU A 553 -12.30 12.35 16.65
N GLU A 554 -13.02 12.29 15.53
CA GLU A 554 -14.36 11.73 15.46
C GLU A 554 -14.36 10.20 15.62
N THR A 555 -15.51 9.64 16.01
CA THR A 555 -15.67 8.18 16.11
C THR A 555 -15.74 7.50 14.73
N ASN A 556 -16.05 8.26 13.68
CA ASN A 556 -16.04 7.82 12.28
C ASN A 556 -14.69 8.04 11.59
N ASP A 557 -13.63 8.35 12.35
CA ASP A 557 -12.26 8.47 11.86
C ASP A 557 -11.99 9.66 10.93
N GLU A 558 -12.85 10.68 11.01
CA GLU A 558 -12.56 12.04 10.56
C GLU A 558 -11.84 12.84 11.65
N GLY A 559 -11.02 13.80 11.24
CA GLY A 559 -10.34 14.71 12.16
C GLY A 559 -10.47 16.14 11.68
N ALA A 560 -10.57 17.08 12.62
CA ALA A 560 -10.56 18.50 12.31
C ALA A 560 -9.51 19.21 13.17
N LEU A 561 -8.78 20.14 12.53
CA LEU A 561 -7.92 21.11 13.19
C LEU A 561 -8.61 22.47 13.08
N ILE A 562 -8.92 23.06 14.22
CA ILE A 562 -9.52 24.39 14.33
C ILE A 562 -8.43 25.33 14.82
N LEU A 563 -8.23 26.47 14.16
CA LEU A 563 -7.21 27.45 14.52
C LEU A 563 -7.88 28.79 14.82
N GLY A 564 -7.50 29.44 15.91
CA GLY A 564 -7.93 30.81 16.20
C GLY A 564 -9.28 30.96 16.89
N GLU A 565 -9.99 29.87 17.16
CA GLU A 565 -11.28 29.89 17.85
C GLU A 565 -11.60 28.53 18.50
N GLN A 566 -12.62 28.53 19.36
CA GLN A 566 -13.26 27.32 19.86
C GLN A 566 -14.52 27.01 19.05
N ASP A 567 -14.60 25.82 18.44
CA ASP A 567 -15.79 25.40 17.70
C ASP A 567 -16.84 24.74 18.60
N ASP A 568 -17.71 25.57 19.19
CA ASP A 568 -18.85 25.14 20.02
C ASP A 568 -19.88 24.29 19.25
N SER A 569 -19.82 24.26 17.91
CA SER A 569 -20.75 23.44 17.12
C SER A 569 -20.43 21.95 17.21
N LEU A 570 -19.22 21.57 17.64
CA LEU A 570 -18.78 20.17 17.67
C LEU A 570 -19.18 19.40 18.95
N PHE A 571 -19.58 20.08 20.02
CA PHE A 571 -19.92 19.47 21.30
C PHE A 571 -21.10 20.17 22.01
N ASP A 572 -21.71 19.53 23.01
CA ASP A 572 -22.93 20.02 23.67
C ASP A 572 -22.67 20.85 24.94
N GLY A 573 -21.67 21.75 24.90
CA GLY A 573 -21.42 22.77 25.93
C GLY A 573 -20.79 22.31 27.25
N ASN A 574 -20.73 21.01 27.52
CA ASN A 574 -20.06 20.46 28.71
C ASN A 574 -18.58 20.20 28.42
N MET A 575 -17.73 21.19 28.72
CA MET A 575 -16.27 21.09 28.57
C MET A 575 -15.59 21.15 29.95
N GLY A 576 -14.77 20.14 30.25
CA GLY A 576 -13.86 20.19 31.39
C GLY A 576 -12.63 21.01 31.03
N ARG A 577 -12.24 21.97 31.86
CA ARG A 577 -11.05 22.80 31.65
C ARG A 577 -10.15 22.77 32.88
N ASP A 578 -8.85 22.74 32.63
CA ASP A 578 -7.85 22.87 33.67
C ASP A 578 -6.63 23.67 33.19
N ALA A 579 -5.86 24.18 34.15
CA ALA A 579 -4.65 24.96 33.87
C ALA A 579 -3.53 24.06 33.36
N LEU A 580 -2.81 24.54 32.36
CA LEU A 580 -1.62 23.89 31.82
C LEU A 580 -0.50 23.87 32.86
N VAL A 581 0.24 22.76 32.90
CA VAL A 581 1.42 22.61 33.75
C VAL A 581 2.70 22.86 32.95
N ASP A 582 2.84 22.16 31.82
CA ASP A 582 3.97 22.27 30.89
C ASP A 582 3.60 21.58 29.56
N ASN A 583 4.04 22.08 28.40
CA ASN A 583 3.83 21.48 27.06
C ASN A 583 2.47 20.75 26.86
N PHE A 584 1.36 21.50 26.82
CA PHE A 584 -0.01 20.99 26.73
C PHE A 584 -0.36 19.81 27.67
N SER A 585 0.34 19.75 28.81
CA SER A 585 0.14 18.73 29.82
C SER A 585 -0.61 19.28 31.02
N ILE A 586 -1.34 18.39 31.68
CA ILE A 586 -2.21 18.72 32.82
C ILE A 586 -2.11 17.63 33.89
N ARG A 587 -2.61 17.95 35.10
CA ARG A 587 -2.69 16.97 36.19
C ARG A 587 -4.08 16.33 36.23
N VAL A 588 -4.10 15.00 36.19
CA VAL A 588 -5.35 14.24 36.22
C VAL A 588 -5.32 13.15 37.29
N ASP A 589 -6.52 12.74 37.68
CA ASP A 589 -6.79 11.57 38.48
C ASP A 589 -6.99 10.36 37.57
N LEU A 590 -6.37 9.22 37.88
CA LEU A 590 -6.64 7.97 37.18
C LEU A 590 -7.78 7.22 37.87
N VAL A 591 -8.80 6.88 37.10
CA VAL A 591 -10.02 6.24 37.61
C VAL A 591 -10.30 4.90 36.93
N ILE A 592 -10.90 3.98 37.68
CA ILE A 592 -11.50 2.76 37.15
C ILE A 592 -12.95 2.69 37.62
N GLY A 593 -13.89 2.67 36.68
CA GLY A 593 -15.30 2.90 36.95
C GLY A 593 -15.49 4.22 37.72
N SER A 594 -16.08 4.15 38.90
CA SER A 594 -16.26 5.32 39.80
C SER A 594 -15.12 5.51 40.82
N ARG A 595 -14.17 4.56 40.92
CA ARG A 595 -13.12 4.56 41.93
C ARG A 595 -11.87 5.28 41.43
N THR A 596 -11.42 6.29 42.16
CA THR A 596 -10.08 6.89 41.97
C THR A 596 -9.00 5.90 42.43
N LEU A 597 -8.10 5.53 41.52
CA LEU A 597 -6.94 4.70 41.82
C LEU A 597 -5.74 5.52 42.27
N MET A 598 -5.51 6.65 41.60
CA MET A 598 -4.43 7.59 41.90
C MET A 598 -4.99 9.01 41.90
N ARG A 599 -4.62 9.80 42.91
CA ARG A 599 -5.16 11.14 43.13
C ARG A 599 -4.06 12.18 42.94
N GLU A 600 -4.35 13.21 42.15
CA GLU A 600 -3.62 14.49 41.99
C GLU A 600 -2.12 14.36 41.70
N ASN A 601 -1.68 13.32 40.99
CA ASN A 601 -0.24 13.08 40.84
C ASN A 601 0.20 12.52 39.48
N ILE A 602 -0.67 12.56 38.47
CA ILE A 602 -0.32 12.08 37.14
C ILE A 602 -0.27 13.26 36.19
N LEU A 603 0.91 13.51 35.62
CA LEU A 603 1.09 14.46 34.54
C LEU A 603 0.77 13.75 33.22
N VAL A 604 -0.22 14.25 32.50
CA VAL A 604 -0.67 13.70 31.22
C VAL A 604 -0.38 14.71 30.11
N GLU A 605 0.33 14.26 29.08
CA GLU A 605 0.44 14.87 27.75
C GLU A 605 -0.59 14.24 26.81
N LEU A 606 -1.26 15.05 26.00
CA LEU A 606 -2.16 14.58 24.94
C LEU A 606 -1.42 14.59 23.60
N SER A 607 -1.21 13.42 23.01
CA SER A 607 -0.39 13.28 21.81
C SER A 607 -1.14 12.59 20.67
N THR A 608 -1.31 13.30 19.57
CA THR A 608 -1.83 12.76 18.31
C THR A 608 -0.84 11.86 17.57
N ARG A 609 0.45 11.91 17.91
CA ARG A 609 1.50 11.04 17.32
C ARG A 609 1.34 9.57 17.68
N ASN A 610 0.89 9.29 18.91
CA ASN A 610 0.83 7.94 19.45
C ASN A 610 -0.54 7.31 19.21
N ALA A 611 -0.58 6.08 18.68
CA ALA A 611 -1.83 5.34 18.53
C ALA A 611 -2.31 4.79 19.88
N PHE A 612 -1.37 4.32 20.72
CA PHE A 612 -1.65 3.75 22.04
C PHE A 612 -1.24 4.72 23.16
N SER A 613 -1.87 4.60 24.31
CA SER A 613 -1.54 5.41 25.48
C SER A 613 -0.41 4.75 26.28
N VAL A 614 0.55 5.55 26.74
CA VAL A 614 1.76 5.10 27.44
C VAL A 614 1.81 5.74 28.82
N GLY A 615 2.18 4.99 29.84
CA GLY A 615 2.40 5.51 31.19
C GLY A 615 3.50 4.76 31.93
N PRO A 616 3.92 5.21 33.12
CA PRO A 616 4.97 4.58 33.91
C PRO A 616 4.61 3.14 34.26
N ILE A 617 5.60 2.25 34.27
CA ILE A 617 5.38 0.82 34.58
C ILE A 617 4.72 0.67 35.95
N SER A 618 5.13 1.49 36.92
CA SER A 618 4.57 1.51 38.27
C SER A 618 3.06 1.80 38.26
N ALA A 619 2.62 2.77 37.47
CA ALA A 619 1.23 3.22 37.41
C ALA A 619 0.36 2.27 36.56
N VAL A 620 0.84 1.87 35.39
CA VAL A 620 0.17 0.90 34.52
C VAL A 620 0.04 -0.46 35.21
N SER A 621 1.05 -0.89 35.99
CA SER A 621 0.96 -2.11 36.79
C SER A 621 -0.18 -2.05 37.82
N VAL A 622 -0.41 -0.90 38.46
CA VAL A 622 -1.53 -0.73 39.41
C VAL A 622 -2.89 -0.80 38.71
N VAL A 623 -3.01 -0.23 37.51
CA VAL A 623 -4.22 -0.38 36.67
C VAL A 623 -4.46 -1.85 36.38
N PHE A 624 -3.44 -2.54 35.86
CA PHE A 624 -3.56 -3.94 35.49
C PHE A 624 -3.87 -4.85 36.68
N GLN A 625 -3.24 -4.62 37.84
CA GLN A 625 -3.55 -5.34 39.08
C GLN A 625 -4.99 -5.07 39.55
N SER A 626 -5.48 -3.83 39.42
CA SER A 626 -6.83 -3.44 39.81
C SER A 626 -7.89 -4.07 38.90
N LEU A 627 -7.61 -4.17 37.60
CA LEU A 627 -8.44 -4.86 36.61
C LEU A 627 -8.30 -6.39 36.66
N ARG A 628 -7.33 -6.91 37.43
CA ARG A 628 -6.99 -8.33 37.55
C ARG A 628 -6.64 -8.97 36.22
N VAL A 629 -5.88 -8.25 35.39
CA VAL A 629 -5.46 -8.71 34.07
C VAL A 629 -4.09 -9.37 34.13
N GLU A 630 -3.83 -10.31 33.22
CA GLU A 630 -2.51 -10.90 33.08
C GLU A 630 -1.57 -9.87 32.44
N THR A 631 -0.31 -9.86 32.85
CA THR A 631 0.67 -8.85 32.39
C THR A 631 1.93 -9.51 31.90
N THR A 632 2.50 -8.97 30.84
CA THR A 632 3.77 -9.41 30.26
C THR A 632 4.77 -8.27 30.32
N LEU A 633 5.89 -8.48 31.03
CA LEU A 633 7.02 -7.57 31.04
C LEU A 633 8.07 -8.07 30.03
N GLN A 634 8.34 -7.28 29.00
CA GLN A 634 9.32 -7.60 27.96
C GLN A 634 10.51 -6.65 28.06
N ASN A 635 11.73 -7.19 28.05
CA ASN A 635 12.93 -6.37 27.98
C ASN A 635 13.28 -6.13 26.51
N THR A 636 13.13 -4.88 26.06
CA THR A 636 13.51 -4.46 24.70
C THR A 636 14.85 -3.73 24.72
N THR A 637 15.40 -3.43 23.55
CA THR A 637 16.59 -2.58 23.40
C THR A 637 16.39 -1.18 23.99
N ASP A 638 15.14 -0.70 24.04
CA ASP A 638 14.77 0.66 24.42
C ASP A 638 14.18 0.75 25.84
N GLY A 639 14.33 -0.34 26.62
CA GLY A 639 13.90 -0.47 28.01
C GLY A 639 12.86 -1.57 28.26
N PRO A 640 12.47 -1.78 29.53
CA PRO A 640 11.38 -2.68 29.88
C PRO A 640 10.03 -2.10 29.40
N ILE A 641 9.18 -2.95 28.85
CA ILE A 641 7.84 -2.61 28.41
C ILE A 641 6.85 -3.58 29.08
N LEU A 642 5.86 -3.03 29.77
CA LEU A 642 4.76 -3.77 30.39
C LEU A 642 3.52 -3.70 29.50
N THR A 643 2.99 -4.86 29.13
CA THR A 643 1.74 -5.00 28.37
C THR A 643 0.78 -5.92 29.12
N SER A 644 -0.48 -5.95 28.71
CA SER A 644 -1.48 -6.85 29.30
C SER A 644 -1.98 -7.90 28.31
N ILE A 645 -2.53 -8.96 28.87
CA ILE A 645 -3.27 -10.01 28.18
C ILE A 645 -4.63 -10.12 28.89
N VAL A 646 -5.71 -9.91 28.15
CA VAL A 646 -7.09 -9.92 28.63
C VAL A 646 -7.99 -10.72 27.68
N PRO A 647 -9.08 -11.33 28.15
CA PRO A 647 -10.10 -11.84 27.24
C PRO A 647 -10.76 -10.69 26.46
N CYS A 648 -11.08 -10.90 25.19
CA CYS A 648 -11.62 -9.82 24.35
C CYS A 648 -13.04 -9.37 24.70
N GLU A 649 -13.84 -10.24 25.31
CA GLU A 649 -15.18 -9.88 25.81
C GLU A 649 -15.14 -9.05 27.11
N SER A 650 -13.94 -8.70 27.59
CA SER A 650 -13.81 -8.04 28.88
C SER A 650 -14.21 -6.57 28.80
N ASN A 651 -15.15 -6.17 29.64
CA ASN A 651 -15.57 -4.79 29.74
C ASN A 651 -14.81 -4.09 30.87
N TYR A 652 -13.88 -3.21 30.49
CA TYR A 652 -13.11 -2.41 31.42
C TYR A 652 -13.45 -0.93 31.24
N THR A 653 -13.56 -0.24 32.36
CA THR A 653 -13.81 1.21 32.39
C THR A 653 -12.60 1.87 33.01
N VAL A 654 -11.65 2.27 32.17
CA VAL A 654 -10.50 3.09 32.58
C VAL A 654 -10.75 4.49 32.07
N GLY A 655 -10.42 5.49 32.88
CA GLY A 655 -10.57 6.88 32.49
C GLY A 655 -9.65 7.78 33.27
N PHE A 656 -9.64 9.04 32.84
CA PHE A 656 -8.94 10.11 33.51
C PHE A 656 -9.96 11.13 33.95
N ARG A 657 -9.89 11.51 35.23
CA ARG A 657 -10.71 12.55 35.82
C ARG A 657 -9.90 13.82 35.90
N PHE A 658 -10.53 14.89 35.45
CA PHE A 658 -9.97 16.21 35.34
C PHE A 658 -10.52 17.00 36.53
N PRO A 659 -9.71 17.23 37.58
CA PRO A 659 -10.10 18.09 38.68
C PRO A 659 -10.11 19.53 38.15
N PRO A 660 -11.22 20.28 38.15
CA PRO A 660 -11.20 21.62 37.61
C PRO A 660 -10.59 22.53 38.66
N SER A 661 -9.50 23.20 38.31
CA SER A 661 -9.17 24.43 39.02
C SER A 661 -10.03 25.62 38.55
N LEU A 662 -10.73 25.51 37.40
CA LEU A 662 -11.32 26.66 36.68
C LEU A 662 -12.80 26.54 36.26
N THR A 663 -13.45 25.36 36.30
CA THR A 663 -14.87 25.24 35.90
C THR A 663 -15.83 25.60 37.03
N LEU A 664 -16.30 26.86 37.04
CA LEU A 664 -17.35 27.35 37.93
C LEU A 664 -18.73 27.11 37.31
N VAL A 665 -19.60 26.35 37.99
CA VAL A 665 -21.03 26.36 37.71
C VAL A 665 -21.67 27.59 38.34
N SER A 666 -22.87 27.97 37.87
CA SER A 666 -23.60 29.18 38.27
C SER A 666 -23.86 29.33 39.78
N ASP A 667 -23.69 28.28 40.57
CA ASP A 667 -23.82 28.26 42.03
C ASP A 667 -22.48 28.42 42.80
N GLY A 668 -21.36 28.52 42.09
CA GLY A 668 -20.01 28.65 42.67
C GLY A 668 -19.34 27.34 43.06
N SER A 669 -19.92 26.17 42.72
CA SER A 669 -19.28 24.87 42.92
C SER A 669 -18.27 24.54 41.81
N ILE A 670 -17.28 23.70 42.15
CA ILE A 670 -16.26 23.19 41.22
C ILE A 670 -16.72 21.80 40.74
N VAL A 671 -16.83 21.59 39.43
CA VAL A 671 -17.32 20.33 38.85
C VAL A 671 -16.29 19.66 37.97
N GLY A 672 -15.70 18.56 38.46
CA GLY A 672 -14.78 17.72 37.70
C GLY A 672 -15.48 16.88 36.66
N TYR A 673 -14.81 16.63 35.55
CA TYR A 673 -15.31 15.73 34.52
C TYR A 673 -14.43 14.50 34.42
N THR A 674 -15.07 13.36 34.23
CA THR A 674 -14.36 12.10 33.98
C THR A 674 -14.55 11.71 32.52
N PHE A 675 -13.43 11.45 31.85
CA PHE A 675 -13.38 11.02 30.46
C PHE A 675 -12.80 9.62 30.39
N TYR A 676 -13.59 8.70 29.85
CA TYR A 676 -13.22 7.30 29.71
C TYR A 676 -12.65 7.02 28.33
N PHE A 677 -11.86 5.96 28.24
CA PHE A 677 -11.60 5.33 26.95
C PHE A 677 -12.91 4.78 26.39
N GLU A 678 -13.05 4.83 25.07
CA GLU A 678 -14.06 4.02 24.37
C GLU A 678 -13.69 2.54 24.53
N LEU A 679 -14.69 1.69 24.76
CA LEU A 679 -14.45 0.26 25.02
C LEU A 679 -13.64 -0.39 23.89
N ASP A 680 -14.05 -0.14 22.65
CA ASP A 680 -13.42 -0.66 21.44
C ASP A 680 -12.03 -0.07 21.17
N SER A 681 -11.70 1.05 21.82
CA SER A 681 -10.37 1.67 21.74
C SER A 681 -9.45 1.25 22.90
N LEU A 682 -9.99 0.79 24.03
CA LEU A 682 -9.24 0.34 25.20
C LEU A 682 -8.81 -1.13 25.09
N VAL A 683 -9.72 -2.00 24.66
CA VAL A 683 -9.47 -3.44 24.56
C VAL A 683 -9.13 -3.73 23.11
N VAL A 684 -7.82 -3.80 22.82
CA VAL A 684 -7.30 -3.99 21.46
C VAL A 684 -6.74 -5.41 21.30
N PRO A 685 -7.41 -6.25 20.53
CA PRO A 685 -7.05 -7.65 20.32
C PRO A 685 -5.68 -7.96 19.72
N MET A 686 -5.03 -9.02 20.21
CA MET A 686 -3.64 -9.32 19.86
C MET A 686 -3.52 -9.97 18.46
N PRO A 687 -2.46 -9.67 17.68
CA PRO A 687 -2.30 -10.19 16.31
C PRO A 687 -2.27 -11.71 16.14
N ASN A 688 -1.98 -12.47 17.21
CA ASN A 688 -1.69 -13.91 17.16
C ASN A 688 -2.65 -14.81 17.97
N ALA A 689 -3.76 -14.28 18.51
CA ALA A 689 -4.65 -15.07 19.37
C ALA A 689 -6.12 -14.60 19.32
N THR A 690 -7.03 -15.54 19.03
CA THR A 690 -8.45 -15.34 18.74
C THR A 690 -9.36 -15.32 19.97
N ASP A 691 -8.83 -15.18 21.17
CA ASP A 691 -9.63 -14.92 22.39
C ASP A 691 -8.86 -13.98 23.35
N VAL A 692 -7.72 -13.47 22.88
CA VAL A 692 -6.75 -12.77 23.70
C VAL A 692 -6.54 -11.39 23.13
N CYS A 693 -6.86 -10.42 23.97
CA CYS A 693 -6.68 -9.02 23.76
C CYS A 693 -5.57 -8.46 24.61
N MET A 694 -5.12 -7.27 24.27
CA MET A 694 -4.36 -6.43 25.17
C MET A 694 -5.16 -5.17 25.49
N LEU A 695 -4.86 -4.55 26.61
CA LEU A 695 -5.29 -3.18 26.82
C LEU A 695 -4.35 -2.30 26.00
N SER A 696 -4.89 -1.30 25.31
CA SER A 696 -4.15 -0.28 24.55
C SER A 696 -3.39 0.71 25.47
N LEU A 697 -2.89 0.20 26.59
CA LEU A 697 -2.16 0.88 27.63
C LEU A 697 -0.81 0.17 27.73
N ILE A 698 0.27 0.91 27.56
CA ILE A 698 1.63 0.36 27.61
C ILE A 698 2.36 0.98 28.80
N GLY A 699 2.93 0.14 29.65
CA GLY A 699 3.78 0.57 30.75
C GLY A 699 5.22 0.72 30.30
N ARG A 700 5.79 1.92 30.43
CA ARG A 700 7.20 2.22 30.17
C ARG A 700 7.66 3.37 31.06
N ASP A 701 8.86 3.25 31.60
CA ASP A 701 9.43 4.31 32.43
C ASP A 701 10.22 5.30 31.55
N PHE A 702 9.90 6.59 31.67
CA PHE A 702 10.66 7.67 31.04
C PHE A 702 11.78 8.11 31.99
N ALA A 703 13.04 8.00 31.56
CA ALA A 703 14.20 8.25 32.42
C ALA A 703 14.21 9.65 33.04
N ASP A 704 13.73 10.64 32.29
CA ASP A 704 13.74 12.05 32.69
C ASP A 704 12.41 12.53 33.30
N SER A 705 11.36 11.71 33.26
CA SER A 705 10.01 12.08 33.74
C SER A 705 9.22 10.86 34.24
N PRO A 706 9.52 10.37 35.46
CA PRO A 706 9.03 9.08 35.95
C PRO A 706 7.51 9.01 36.21
N ASP A 707 6.83 10.15 36.27
CA ASP A 707 5.39 10.25 36.51
C ASP A 707 4.58 10.65 35.26
N HIS A 708 5.23 10.66 34.08
CA HIS A 708 4.66 11.16 32.83
C HIS A 708 3.82 10.11 32.10
N TRP A 709 2.65 10.52 31.63
CA TRP A 709 1.75 9.74 30.79
C TRP A 709 1.53 10.44 29.46
N ILE A 710 1.48 9.65 28.39
CA ILE A 710 1.11 10.11 27.06
C ILE A 710 -0.22 9.45 26.70
N LEU A 711 -1.28 10.25 26.53
CA LEU A 711 -2.55 9.75 26.03
C LEU A 711 -2.59 9.88 24.52
N GLY A 712 -2.62 8.72 23.87
CA GLY A 712 -2.63 8.58 22.42
C GLY A 712 -4.03 8.70 21.81
N GLN A 713 -4.09 8.55 20.49
CA GLN A 713 -5.33 8.60 19.69
C GLN A 713 -6.42 7.65 20.21
N ASN A 714 -6.05 6.48 20.75
CA ASN A 714 -6.99 5.55 21.38
C ASN A 714 -7.79 6.14 22.54
N TRP A 715 -7.24 7.14 23.25
CA TRP A 715 -7.97 7.87 24.27
C TRP A 715 -8.67 9.11 23.70
N LEU A 716 -8.02 9.81 22.77
CA LEU A 716 -8.51 11.06 22.16
C LEU A 716 -9.75 10.86 21.27
N ARG A 717 -9.96 9.64 20.76
CA ARG A 717 -11.13 9.31 19.92
C ARG A 717 -12.45 9.64 20.62
N GLY A 718 -13.37 10.25 19.86
CA GLY A 718 -14.67 10.73 20.31
C GLY A 718 -14.63 12.03 21.12
N LYS A 719 -13.49 12.72 21.18
CA LYS A 719 -13.30 13.92 22.00
C LYS A 719 -12.78 15.09 21.17
N TYR A 720 -13.21 16.28 21.60
CA TYR A 720 -12.68 17.56 21.17
C TYR A 720 -11.69 18.04 22.24
N ILE A 721 -10.47 18.36 21.82
CA ILE A 721 -9.41 18.86 22.69
C ILE A 721 -9.10 20.30 22.30
N ASP A 722 -9.30 21.21 23.25
CA ASP A 722 -9.09 22.64 23.13
C ASP A 722 -7.76 23.02 23.79
N HIS A 723 -6.83 23.56 23.03
CA HIS A 723 -5.52 24.01 23.50
C HIS A 723 -5.51 25.54 23.45
N ASN A 724 -5.56 26.19 24.61
CA ASN A 724 -5.64 27.64 24.71
C ASN A 724 -4.41 28.19 25.42
N LEU A 725 -3.53 28.86 24.67
CA LEU A 725 -2.33 29.50 25.22
C LEU A 725 -2.61 30.87 25.83
N ASP A 726 -3.64 31.60 25.36
CA ASP A 726 -3.98 32.92 25.92
C ASP A 726 -4.42 32.82 27.39
N ASP A 727 -5.22 31.81 27.72
CA ASP A 727 -5.68 31.54 29.10
C ASP A 727 -4.82 30.50 29.84
N GLU A 728 -3.80 29.93 29.18
CA GLU A 728 -2.98 28.80 29.67
C GLU A 728 -3.85 27.61 30.14
N THR A 729 -4.85 27.22 29.33
CA THR A 729 -5.80 26.14 29.66
C THR A 729 -5.87 25.04 28.60
N LEU A 730 -6.20 23.83 29.05
CA LEU A 730 -6.59 22.70 28.22
C LEU A 730 -8.05 22.35 28.49
N GLY A 731 -8.86 22.31 27.43
CA GLY A 731 -10.26 21.94 27.48
C GLY A 731 -10.53 20.61 26.81
N ILE A 732 -11.45 19.82 27.37
CA ILE A 732 -11.89 18.55 26.78
C ILE A 732 -13.39 18.44 26.83
N ALA A 733 -13.99 18.04 25.71
CA ALA A 733 -15.40 17.72 25.61
C ALA A 733 -15.60 16.44 24.79
N TYR A 734 -16.70 15.72 25.01
CA TYR A 734 -17.12 14.68 24.07
C TYR A 734 -17.72 15.33 22.82
N LEU A 735 -17.40 14.79 21.65
CA LEU A 735 -17.99 15.23 20.40
C LEU A 735 -19.48 14.86 20.37
N ARG A 736 -20.32 15.72 19.78
CA ARG A 736 -21.76 15.48 19.65
C ARG A 736 -22.08 14.17 18.91
N SER A 737 -21.26 13.84 17.92
CA SER A 737 -21.28 12.58 17.15
C SER A 737 -21.05 11.34 18.00
N ALA A 738 -20.28 11.45 19.09
CA ALA A 738 -19.94 10.33 19.96
C ALA A 738 -21.15 9.89 20.81
N GLY A 739 -22.14 10.78 21.00
CA GLY A 739 -23.36 10.47 21.74
C GLY A 739 -23.16 10.26 23.25
N TYR A 740 -21.98 10.62 23.78
CA TYR A 740 -21.65 10.55 25.20
C TYR A 740 -21.64 11.94 25.83
N THR A 741 -22.09 12.02 27.08
CA THR A 741 -21.94 13.22 27.91
C THR A 741 -20.89 12.95 28.99
N PRO A 742 -19.94 13.87 29.24
CA PRO A 742 -18.95 13.66 30.28
C PRO A 742 -19.62 13.55 31.64
N VAL A 743 -19.13 12.66 32.50
CA VAL A 743 -19.76 12.43 33.81
C VAL A 743 -19.33 13.56 34.76
N PRO A 744 -20.26 14.45 35.17
CA PRO A 744 -19.94 15.52 36.11
C PRO A 744 -19.77 14.93 37.51
N ILE A 745 -18.81 15.47 38.25
CA ILE A 745 -18.59 15.17 39.66
C ILE A 745 -18.54 16.49 40.38
N GLN A 746 -19.60 16.79 41.13
CA GLN A 746 -19.60 17.95 42.01
C GLN A 746 -18.60 17.72 43.15
N TYR A 747 -17.64 18.63 43.30
CA TYR A 747 -16.84 18.71 44.52
C TYR A 747 -17.65 19.40 45.60
N ASN A 748 -18.57 18.64 46.20
CA ASN A 748 -19.30 19.12 47.36
C ASN A 748 -18.40 19.08 48.59
N THR A 749 -18.28 20.20 49.30
CA THR A 749 -17.80 20.21 50.68
C THR A 749 -18.71 19.41 51.63
N THR A 750 -19.87 18.91 51.18
CA THR A 750 -20.75 17.95 51.89
C THR A 750 -21.85 17.38 50.95
N GLU A 751 -22.02 16.05 50.94
CA GLU A 751 -23.01 15.16 50.28
C GLU A 751 -24.28 15.71 49.58
N ASN A 752 -24.61 15.04 48.44
CA ASN A 752 -25.93 14.75 47.78
C ASN A 752 -26.21 15.39 46.38
N ASP A 753 -26.59 14.51 45.43
CA ASP A 753 -27.16 14.66 44.06
C ASP A 753 -28.66 15.07 44.06
N PRO A 754 -29.38 15.27 42.91
CA PRO A 754 -29.03 15.71 41.52
C PRO A 754 -30.04 16.75 40.92
N GLU A 755 -29.82 17.29 39.69
CA GLU A 755 -30.81 17.44 38.56
C GLU A 755 -30.34 18.31 37.36
N GLU A 756 -30.87 17.98 36.17
CA GLU A 756 -30.64 18.48 34.78
C GLU A 756 -31.09 19.94 34.48
N ASP A 757 -30.47 20.60 33.47
CA ASP A 757 -31.17 21.11 32.27
C ASP A 757 -30.24 21.82 31.25
N ALA A 758 -30.63 21.75 29.97
CA ALA A 758 -29.88 22.17 28.76
C ALA A 758 -30.25 23.57 28.24
N ALA A 759 -29.34 24.24 27.50
CA ALA A 759 -29.70 25.21 26.44
C ALA A 759 -28.53 25.55 25.48
N ALA A 760 -28.82 25.49 24.19
CA ALA A 760 -27.92 25.71 23.05
C ALA A 760 -27.84 27.18 22.58
N GLY A 761 -26.75 27.53 21.88
CA GLY A 761 -26.60 28.77 21.11
C GLY A 761 -25.60 28.60 19.96
N LEU A 762 -26.07 28.76 18.72
CA LEU A 762 -25.31 28.60 17.48
C LEU A 762 -24.49 29.86 17.15
N ARG A 763 -23.18 29.71 16.84
CA ARG A 763 -22.40 30.62 15.97
C ARG A 763 -21.51 29.77 15.05
N ALA A 764 -21.29 30.26 13.83
CA ALA A 764 -20.59 29.56 12.76
C ALA A 764 -19.07 29.80 12.87
N SER A 765 -18.31 28.71 12.86
CA SER A 765 -16.85 28.62 12.86
C SER A 765 -16.27 28.52 11.44
N LEU A 766 -15.04 28.99 11.27
CA LEU A 766 -14.17 28.83 10.12
C LEU A 766 -13.32 27.57 10.31
N GLY A 767 -13.93 26.40 10.11
CA GLY A 767 -13.20 25.12 10.11
C GLY A 767 -12.30 24.97 8.89
N VAL A 768 -11.00 24.71 9.10
CA VAL A 768 -10.12 24.18 8.07
C VAL A 768 -10.44 22.69 7.93
N GLN A 769 -11.09 22.29 6.83
CA GLN A 769 -11.29 20.87 6.53
C GLN A 769 -9.94 20.19 6.33
N VAL A 770 -9.50 19.43 7.33
CA VAL A 770 -8.42 18.46 7.18
C VAL A 770 -9.02 17.27 6.43
N TRP A 771 -8.59 17.09 5.19
CA TRP A 771 -9.05 15.96 4.39
C TRP A 771 -8.32 14.70 4.85
N THR A 772 -9.02 13.80 5.54
CA THR A 772 -8.76 12.38 5.30
C THR A 772 -9.04 12.14 3.82
N VAL A 773 -8.04 11.61 3.10
CA VAL A 773 -8.25 11.17 1.73
C VAL A 773 -9.31 10.06 1.78
N TRP A 774 -10.52 10.41 1.31
CA TRP A 774 -11.69 9.55 1.19
C TRP A 774 -11.42 8.49 0.14
N GLY A 775 -10.69 7.47 0.54
CA GLY A 775 -10.31 6.42 -0.36
C GLY A 775 -10.91 5.08 0.01
N ILE A 776 -11.67 4.48 -0.91
CA ILE A 776 -11.98 3.05 -0.85
C ILE A 776 -10.70 2.32 -1.23
N VAL A 777 -10.16 1.51 -0.30
CA VAL A 777 -9.04 0.60 -0.60
C VAL A 777 -9.66 -0.71 -1.05
N VAL A 778 -9.38 -1.14 -2.27
CA VAL A 778 -9.81 -2.45 -2.73
C VAL A 778 -8.63 -3.40 -2.67
N ILE A 779 -8.75 -4.41 -1.82
CA ILE A 779 -7.84 -5.54 -1.77
C ILE A 779 -8.43 -6.61 -2.68
N MET A 780 -7.74 -6.90 -3.77
CA MET A 780 -8.26 -7.63 -4.91
C MET A 780 -7.53 -8.96 -5.04
N TYR A 781 -8.20 -10.10 -4.82
CA TYR A 781 -7.54 -11.40 -4.94
C TYR A 781 -8.50 -12.50 -5.32
N LEU A 782 -8.17 -13.25 -6.37
CA LEU A 782 -9.08 -14.16 -7.06
C LEU A 782 -8.66 -15.61 -6.80
N MET A 783 -9.62 -16.46 -6.44
CA MET A 783 -9.37 -17.87 -6.14
C MET A 783 -9.52 -18.77 -7.37
N PHE A 784 -9.26 -20.05 -7.17
CA PHE A 784 -9.48 -21.10 -8.18
C PHE A 784 -10.95 -21.54 -8.28
N GLY A 785 -11.40 -21.66 -9.51
CA GLY A 785 -12.48 -22.51 -9.99
C GLY A 785 -11.83 -23.57 -10.88
N LEU A 786 -11.45 -24.70 -10.28
CA LEU A 786 -11.11 -25.91 -11.03
C LEU A 786 -12.38 -26.63 -11.47
#